data_AF-W0J2N7-F1
#
_entry.id   AF-W0J2N7-F1
#
_cell.length_a   1.000
_cell.length_b   1.000
_cell.length_c   1.000
_cell.angle_alpha   90.00
_cell.angle_beta   90.00
_cell.angle_gamma   90.00
#
_symmetry.space_group_name_H-M   'P 1'
#
loop_
_entity.id
_entity.type
_entity.pdbx_description
1 polymer ?
#
loop_
_entity_poly.entity_id
_entity_poly.type
_entity_poly.pdbx_seq_one_letter_code
_entity_poly.pdbx_strand_id
1 'polypeptide(L)'
;MHFPEIRTAFLSAVLPAFAVTVTPLSADAPLERFTSNDPYYIYYGAWTPSLLATVKADGYRLVIIEPKNITRPQVADLQNGADGLPGTADDIRVLGYISFGEDNRASIYERDVNGNFVYVDGHRVILPVPGGTGPRVDPRANPSTDPIASTLNPDGSASLGDPSPGGTGYASFYLDNPPFDGKPDFNGEFAGAYVNAGDPAWFAVLKTMTEASDGNCGLDEILTTTVGKGLGCDGIFIDTVDTCAPNSFSAALQFEWTAPGYRQLLQTVRATWPGKLLVQNRGTFFFNPEFEAYNFTTRPWIDLVMFESYFSDSNDFDTRSPYFLDSKYRTGLKLSAEADRADGFSVLSLGYLEPRAVRATLAIDGDVSDWPSAARLQVNGDTPDAGAINAVYAANDADYLYLRISTDPGTDLNTAGFNLYIDTDDIEDLDDVSADGYLPTGAENRIRSELLYQNGSLYSQDTGVFNLGLVGSASVASNLAQTEWEIRIPRALTHPATHSRYPNQPVFGPDGSHILLLLTLDTGSSTEFFPIINADGFEKNLGYRFEQAAGSVFDEDFVESQQIQGWSLYQTDKFLSLAPEPRAQLWNAGHPDTAAPAWSTTANSFVPRGSTTTEPPRVGIQALIPGDGSVTVRWDTASDQTRPVRYKIYHAPSASSPDTANLAAAPWQTTGPVHGTPPANYAWPVDLATAVANEYTVTGLDNGVAYTFVVRAIDGGSPALEDDNTVTLEATPLACSGSTRATLTIDGDFTDWPAAALVWSDPENDHGAAPSDLKAVWIANDDDYLYLRIDTWNAHDFHAHGNNLYFDTDLAPSGAGAGFDPWGAGLLRSELLMQGDALHSQKSGAFNDGFIATVGIAPYAVTATSWEWRIPRNITHPAAVGGGPVFTTGGFRLLVTSGGSLADETSYILNYTFADP
;
A
#
# COMPACT_ATOMS: atom_id res chain seq x y z
N MET A 1 -64.48 -32.86 38.18
CA MET A 1 -63.17 -32.59 38.81
C MET A 1 -62.60 -31.37 38.10
N HIS A 2 -62.38 -30.28 38.83
CA HIS A 2 -62.53 -28.90 38.37
C HIS A 2 -61.50 -28.39 37.35
N PHE A 3 -62.01 -27.69 36.33
CA PHE A 3 -61.35 -26.54 35.68
C PHE A 3 -61.53 -25.28 36.56
N PRO A 4 -60.62 -24.31 36.48
CA PRO A 4 -60.90 -23.15 35.61
C PRO A 4 -59.69 -22.54 34.88
N GLU A 5 -60.03 -21.74 33.87
CA GLU A 5 -59.21 -20.82 33.07
C GLU A 5 -58.69 -19.58 33.86
N ILE A 6 -57.66 -18.90 33.29
CA ILE A 6 -57.58 -17.44 32.98
C ILE A 6 -56.19 -16.77 33.26
N ARG A 7 -55.69 -16.08 32.21
CA ARG A 7 -54.81 -14.86 32.09
C ARG A 7 -53.29 -14.96 31.87
N THR A 8 -52.94 -14.81 30.59
CA THR A 8 -51.98 -13.85 29.96
C THR A 8 -50.79 -13.29 30.73
N ALA A 9 -49.58 -13.52 30.21
CA ALA A 9 -48.48 -12.54 30.17
C ALA A 9 -47.53 -12.84 28.99
N PHE A 10 -47.22 -11.79 28.23
CA PHE A 10 -46.24 -11.76 27.15
C PHE A 10 -44.85 -12.20 27.64
N LEU A 11 -44.19 -13.13 26.96
CA LEU A 11 -42.74 -13.29 27.02
C LEU A 11 -42.13 -12.70 25.74
N SER A 12 -41.48 -11.55 25.89
CA SER A 12 -40.47 -11.08 24.95
C SER A 12 -39.22 -11.95 25.16
N ALA A 13 -38.84 -12.74 24.15
CA ALA A 13 -37.58 -13.45 24.14
C ALA A 13 -36.47 -12.45 23.80
N VAL A 14 -35.75 -11.99 24.82
CA VAL A 14 -34.46 -11.32 24.65
C VAL A 14 -33.45 -12.40 24.26
N LEU A 15 -32.99 -12.36 23.01
CA LEU A 15 -31.82 -13.10 22.55
C LEU A 15 -30.60 -12.62 23.37
N PRO A 16 -29.75 -13.52 23.91
CA PRO A 16 -28.56 -13.09 24.61
C PRO A 16 -27.56 -12.54 23.58
N ALA A 17 -27.17 -11.27 23.76
CA ALA A 17 -26.00 -10.72 23.12
C ALA A 17 -24.78 -11.53 23.60
N PHE A 18 -24.21 -12.34 22.71
CA PHE A 18 -22.89 -12.92 22.92
C PHE A 18 -21.87 -11.79 22.83
N ALA A 19 -21.50 -11.20 23.97
CA ALA A 19 -20.24 -10.49 24.08
C ALA A 19 -19.12 -11.53 24.03
N VAL A 20 -18.58 -11.75 22.83
CA VAL A 20 -17.31 -12.46 22.68
C VAL A 20 -16.25 -11.59 23.35
N THR A 21 -15.72 -12.06 24.47
CA THR A 21 -14.49 -11.51 25.04
C THR A 21 -13.37 -11.93 24.10
N VAL A 22 -13.06 -11.06 23.14
CA VAL A 22 -11.85 -11.17 22.32
C VAL A 22 -10.70 -10.95 23.28
N THR A 23 -10.04 -12.03 23.67
CA THR A 23 -8.65 -11.95 24.12
C THR A 23 -7.88 -11.37 22.92
N PRO A 24 -7.03 -10.35 23.10
CA PRO A 24 -6.21 -9.90 21.98
C PRO A 24 -5.33 -11.09 21.60
N LEU A 25 -5.63 -11.72 20.47
CA LEU A 25 -4.62 -12.45 19.74
C LEU A 25 -3.46 -11.48 19.60
N SER A 26 -2.23 -11.96 19.84
CA SER A 26 -1.05 -11.25 19.38
C SER A 26 -1.28 -10.78 17.95
N ALA A 27 -0.73 -9.62 17.57
CA ALA A 27 -0.61 -9.26 16.17
C ALA A 27 0.17 -10.39 15.47
N ASP A 28 -0.55 -11.37 14.93
CA ASP A 28 0.03 -12.62 14.47
C ASP A 28 0.82 -12.32 13.19
N ALA A 29 2.01 -12.93 13.08
CA ALA A 29 2.80 -12.90 11.87
C ALA A 29 1.94 -13.37 10.67
N PRO A 30 2.24 -12.94 9.44
CA PRO A 30 1.52 -13.40 8.26
C PRO A 30 1.60 -14.92 8.15
N LEU A 31 0.57 -15.54 7.58
CA LEU A 31 0.45 -17.00 7.47
C LEU A 31 1.63 -17.61 6.72
N GLU A 32 2.10 -16.92 5.69
CA GLU A 32 3.24 -17.31 4.86
C GLU A 32 3.95 -16.04 4.36
N ARG A 33 5.29 -16.06 4.31
CA ARG A 33 6.11 -15.00 3.73
C ARG A 33 6.56 -15.40 2.33
N PHE A 34 6.39 -14.49 1.39
CA PHE A 34 6.85 -14.59 0.02
C PHE A 34 8.00 -13.61 -0.20
N THR A 35 8.96 -14.00 -1.01
CA THR A 35 10.17 -13.25 -1.33
C THR A 35 10.26 -13.01 -2.82
N SER A 36 11.22 -12.20 -3.25
CA SER A 36 11.56 -12.04 -4.67
C SER A 36 11.85 -13.35 -5.40
N ASN A 37 12.22 -14.42 -4.69
CA ASN A 37 12.47 -15.77 -5.24
C ASN A 37 11.21 -16.63 -5.40
N ASP A 38 10.05 -16.15 -4.96
CA ASP A 38 8.79 -16.88 -4.99
C ASP A 38 7.90 -16.33 -6.11
N PRO A 39 8.08 -16.79 -7.36
CA PRO A 39 7.36 -16.22 -8.51
C PRO A 39 5.85 -16.45 -8.37
N TYR A 40 5.09 -15.47 -8.81
CA TYR A 40 3.65 -15.54 -8.87
C TYR A 40 3.12 -15.29 -10.29
N TYR A 41 1.92 -15.80 -10.55
CA TYR A 41 1.23 -15.65 -11.82
C TYR A 41 -0.16 -15.10 -11.57
N ILE A 42 -0.58 -14.12 -12.37
CA ILE A 42 -1.96 -13.61 -12.35
C ILE A 42 -2.57 -13.82 -13.74
N TYR A 43 -3.74 -14.44 -13.78
CA TYR A 43 -4.42 -14.75 -15.03
C TYR A 43 -5.93 -14.81 -14.85
N TYR A 44 -6.63 -13.95 -15.57
CA TYR A 44 -8.09 -13.85 -15.49
C TYR A 44 -8.83 -14.55 -16.63
N GLY A 45 -8.10 -15.14 -17.59
CA GLY A 45 -8.71 -15.89 -18.70
C GLY A 45 -9.15 -17.31 -18.35
N ALA A 46 -9.50 -18.08 -19.38
CA ALA A 46 -9.99 -19.45 -19.27
C ALA A 46 -8.85 -20.47 -19.07
N TRP A 47 -9.06 -21.44 -18.19
CA TRP A 47 -8.04 -22.44 -17.83
C TRP A 47 -8.12 -23.71 -18.68
N THR A 48 -6.99 -24.09 -19.29
CA THR A 48 -6.85 -25.31 -20.10
C THR A 48 -5.85 -26.29 -19.48
N PRO A 49 -5.96 -27.62 -19.72
CA PRO A 49 -5.00 -28.59 -19.18
C PRO A 49 -3.53 -28.27 -19.51
N SER A 50 -3.26 -27.72 -20.70
CA SER A 50 -1.92 -27.28 -21.10
C SER A 50 -1.42 -26.09 -20.30
N LEU A 51 -2.29 -25.12 -20.01
CA LEU A 51 -1.94 -23.97 -19.18
C LEU A 51 -1.63 -24.40 -17.74
N LEU A 52 -2.47 -25.25 -17.14
CA LEU A 52 -2.20 -25.81 -15.80
C LEU A 52 -0.85 -26.52 -15.76
N ALA A 53 -0.56 -27.36 -16.76
CA ALA A 53 0.72 -28.06 -16.83
C ALA A 53 1.92 -27.09 -16.93
N THR A 54 1.78 -26.01 -17.70
CA THR A 54 2.83 -24.99 -17.88
C THR A 54 3.09 -24.24 -16.57
N VAL A 55 2.04 -23.72 -15.92
CA VAL A 55 2.17 -23.01 -14.63
C VAL A 55 2.86 -23.88 -13.58
N LYS A 56 2.50 -25.16 -13.51
CA LYS A 56 3.12 -26.10 -12.56
C LYS A 56 4.58 -26.40 -12.92
N ALA A 57 4.89 -26.55 -14.20
CA ALA A 57 6.26 -26.79 -14.67
C ALA A 57 7.19 -25.59 -14.44
N ASP A 58 6.67 -24.36 -14.55
CA ASP A 58 7.41 -23.12 -14.37
C ASP A 58 7.63 -22.78 -12.88
N GLY A 59 7.08 -23.56 -11.94
CA GLY A 59 7.40 -23.45 -10.51
C GLY A 59 6.85 -22.20 -9.83
N TYR A 60 5.71 -21.68 -10.29
CA TYR A 60 5.00 -20.60 -9.61
C TYR A 60 4.54 -21.04 -8.21
N ARG A 61 4.75 -20.20 -7.20
CA ARG A 61 4.35 -20.48 -5.81
C ARG A 61 2.99 -19.90 -5.45
N LEU A 62 2.54 -18.91 -6.22
CA LEU A 62 1.28 -18.21 -6.02
C LEU A 62 0.59 -17.97 -7.37
N VAL A 63 -0.71 -18.26 -7.45
CA VAL A 63 -1.54 -18.03 -8.64
C VAL A 63 -2.79 -17.26 -8.25
N ILE A 64 -3.02 -16.12 -8.90
CA ILE A 64 -4.21 -15.28 -8.73
C ILE A 64 -5.12 -15.49 -9.94
N ILE A 65 -6.39 -15.82 -9.68
CA ILE A 65 -7.37 -16.21 -10.71
C ILE A 65 -8.62 -15.34 -10.66
N GLU A 66 -9.33 -15.25 -11.79
CA GLU A 66 -10.75 -14.89 -11.83
C GLU A 66 -11.60 -16.14 -11.50
N PRO A 67 -12.27 -16.20 -10.33
CA PRO A 67 -13.06 -17.35 -9.90
C PRO A 67 -14.10 -17.87 -10.91
N LYS A 68 -14.67 -16.99 -11.74
CA LYS A 68 -15.66 -17.37 -12.76
C LYS A 68 -15.06 -18.27 -13.84
N ASN A 69 -13.79 -18.09 -14.17
CA ASN A 69 -13.16 -18.72 -15.33
C ASN A 69 -12.43 -20.04 -15.01
N ILE A 70 -12.59 -20.56 -13.78
CA ILE A 70 -11.97 -21.81 -13.34
C ILE A 70 -12.96 -22.75 -12.63
N THR A 71 -12.61 -24.02 -12.47
CA THR A 71 -13.40 -25.03 -11.74
C THR A 71 -12.65 -25.59 -10.52
N ARG A 72 -13.37 -26.18 -9.54
CA ARG A 72 -12.74 -26.82 -8.38
C ARG A 72 -11.69 -27.88 -8.74
N PRO A 73 -11.91 -28.80 -9.70
CA PRO A 73 -10.87 -29.74 -10.10
C PRO A 73 -9.59 -29.07 -10.62
N GLN A 74 -9.72 -27.96 -11.34
CA GLN A 74 -8.57 -27.20 -11.82
C GLN A 74 -7.83 -26.48 -10.69
N VAL A 75 -8.55 -25.87 -9.73
CA VAL A 75 -7.95 -25.30 -8.53
C VAL A 75 -7.19 -26.36 -7.74
N ALA A 76 -7.78 -27.54 -7.53
CA ALA A 76 -7.13 -28.64 -6.84
C ALA A 76 -5.89 -29.17 -7.59
N ASP A 77 -5.91 -29.19 -8.92
CA ASP A 77 -4.76 -29.62 -9.72
C ASP A 77 -3.60 -28.61 -9.68
N LEU A 78 -3.90 -27.31 -9.64
CA LEU A 78 -2.89 -26.28 -9.40
C LEU A 78 -2.30 -26.41 -7.99
N GLN A 79 -3.15 -26.57 -6.97
CA GLN A 79 -2.73 -26.67 -5.57
C GLN A 79 -1.73 -27.80 -5.31
N ASN A 80 -1.82 -28.90 -6.06
CA ASN A 80 -0.94 -30.06 -5.92
C ASN A 80 0.41 -29.92 -6.66
N GLY A 81 0.74 -28.76 -7.22
CA GLY A 81 2.05 -28.51 -7.80
C GLY A 81 2.42 -29.39 -9.00
N ALA A 82 3.72 -29.46 -9.27
CA ALA A 82 4.29 -30.22 -10.38
C ALA A 82 4.26 -31.73 -10.16
N ASP A 83 4.38 -32.18 -8.90
CA ASP A 83 4.39 -33.60 -8.55
C ASP A 83 2.99 -34.22 -8.45
N GLY A 84 1.94 -33.38 -8.38
CA GLY A 84 0.55 -33.80 -8.32
C GLY A 84 0.12 -34.34 -6.96
N LEU A 85 0.89 -34.08 -5.90
CA LEU A 85 0.64 -34.49 -4.52
C LEU A 85 0.44 -33.26 -3.62
N PRO A 86 -0.58 -33.23 -2.75
CA PRO A 86 -0.74 -32.13 -1.81
C PRO A 86 0.25 -32.23 -0.64
N GLY A 87 0.62 -31.08 -0.09
CA GLY A 87 1.44 -30.94 1.12
C GLY A 87 2.94 -31.02 0.86
N THR A 88 3.37 -30.83 -0.38
CA THR A 88 4.76 -30.86 -0.81
C THR A 88 5.31 -29.44 -0.99
N ALA A 89 6.62 -29.34 -1.24
CA ALA A 89 7.29 -28.04 -1.32
C ALA A 89 6.95 -27.26 -2.60
N ASP A 90 6.42 -27.93 -3.62
CA ASP A 90 6.00 -27.37 -4.91
C ASP A 90 4.50 -27.03 -4.99
N ASP A 91 3.76 -27.22 -3.89
CA ASP A 91 2.37 -26.79 -3.78
C ASP A 91 2.21 -25.30 -4.12
N ILE A 92 1.17 -25.00 -4.91
CA ILE A 92 0.86 -23.64 -5.34
C ILE A 92 -0.28 -23.08 -4.48
N ARG A 93 -0.10 -21.87 -3.95
CA ARG A 93 -1.21 -21.14 -3.32
C ARG A 93 -2.11 -20.54 -4.40
N VAL A 94 -3.39 -20.88 -4.41
CA VAL A 94 -4.35 -20.35 -5.39
C VAL A 94 -5.30 -19.36 -4.73
N LEU A 95 -5.34 -18.13 -5.23
CA LEU A 95 -6.16 -17.03 -4.70
C LEU A 95 -7.26 -16.62 -5.67
N GLY A 96 -8.49 -16.50 -5.18
CA GLY A 96 -9.60 -15.94 -5.96
C GLY A 96 -9.67 -14.42 -5.89
N TYR A 97 -9.76 -13.75 -7.05
CA TYR A 97 -10.08 -12.33 -7.14
C TYR A 97 -11.44 -12.01 -6.50
N ILE A 98 -11.52 -10.89 -5.78
CA ILE A 98 -12.77 -10.31 -5.29
C ILE A 98 -12.63 -8.79 -5.10
N SER A 99 -13.64 -8.04 -5.55
CA SER A 99 -13.76 -6.58 -5.32
C SER A 99 -14.44 -6.31 -3.97
N PHE A 100 -13.81 -5.52 -3.09
CA PHE A 100 -14.39 -5.16 -1.79
C PHE A 100 -15.07 -3.80 -1.78
N GLY A 101 -14.59 -2.88 -2.61
CA GLY A 101 -15.04 -1.48 -2.67
C GLY A 101 -15.98 -1.16 -3.83
N GLU A 102 -16.26 -2.12 -4.72
CA GLU A 102 -17.22 -1.96 -5.81
C GLU A 102 -18.15 -3.18 -5.97
N ASP A 103 -19.45 -2.95 -6.14
CA ASP A 103 -20.44 -3.97 -6.48
C ASP A 103 -20.53 -4.16 -8.01
N ASN A 104 -19.93 -5.24 -8.49
CA ASN A 104 -19.84 -5.56 -9.91
C ASN A 104 -20.82 -6.67 -10.32
N ARG A 105 -21.80 -7.02 -9.48
CA ARG A 105 -22.73 -8.12 -9.76
C ARG A 105 -23.55 -7.84 -11.01
N ALA A 106 -23.64 -8.81 -11.91
CA ALA A 106 -24.43 -8.66 -13.13
C ALA A 106 -25.94 -8.60 -12.85
N SER A 107 -26.37 -9.13 -11.69
CA SER A 107 -27.76 -9.25 -11.26
C SER A 107 -28.40 -7.94 -10.80
N ILE A 108 -27.60 -6.93 -10.42
CA ILE A 108 -28.12 -5.66 -9.90
C ILE A 108 -28.46 -4.66 -10.99
N TYR A 109 -28.07 -4.89 -12.24
CA TYR A 109 -28.26 -3.94 -13.32
C TYR A 109 -29.54 -4.19 -14.13
N GLU A 110 -30.15 -3.10 -14.58
CA GLU A 110 -31.30 -3.13 -15.48
C GLU A 110 -30.89 -3.67 -16.86
N ARG A 111 -31.79 -4.46 -17.46
CA ARG A 111 -31.63 -5.06 -18.78
C ARG A 111 -32.74 -4.57 -19.72
N ASP A 112 -32.38 -4.27 -20.96
CA ASP A 112 -33.35 -3.97 -22.00
C ASP A 112 -34.09 -5.23 -22.50
N VAL A 113 -35.00 -5.07 -23.45
CA VAL A 113 -35.77 -6.19 -24.03
C VAL A 113 -34.92 -7.21 -24.79
N ASN A 114 -33.69 -6.86 -25.13
CA ASN A 114 -32.73 -7.73 -25.82
C ASN A 114 -31.72 -8.36 -24.84
N GLY A 115 -31.79 -8.04 -23.55
CA GLY A 115 -30.87 -8.52 -22.52
C GLY A 115 -29.58 -7.70 -22.39
N ASN A 116 -29.47 -6.56 -23.06
CA ASN A 116 -28.33 -5.66 -22.93
C ASN A 116 -28.44 -4.81 -21.65
N PHE A 117 -27.31 -4.38 -21.10
CA PHE A 117 -27.32 -3.41 -19.99
C PHE A 117 -27.97 -2.10 -20.43
N VAL A 118 -28.80 -1.52 -19.56
CA VAL A 118 -29.34 -0.17 -19.75
C VAL A 118 -28.33 0.85 -19.22
N TYR A 119 -28.06 1.89 -20.01
CA TYR A 119 -27.15 2.98 -19.66
C TYR A 119 -27.88 4.32 -19.56
N VAL A 120 -27.52 5.12 -18.56
CA VAL A 120 -27.91 6.52 -18.39
C VAL A 120 -26.65 7.33 -18.10
N ASP A 121 -26.43 8.40 -18.87
CA ASP A 121 -25.24 9.26 -18.75
C ASP A 121 -23.90 8.49 -18.82
N GLY A 122 -23.86 7.39 -19.60
CA GLY A 122 -22.67 6.54 -19.76
C GLY A 122 -22.52 5.44 -18.70
N HIS A 123 -23.36 5.41 -17.67
CA HIS A 123 -23.27 4.45 -16.56
C HIS A 123 -24.41 3.43 -16.58
N ARG A 124 -24.13 2.21 -16.11
CA ARG A 124 -25.14 1.14 -16.01
C ARG A 124 -26.17 1.49 -14.93
N VAL A 125 -27.46 1.27 -15.22
CA VAL A 125 -28.54 1.56 -14.28
C VAL A 125 -28.69 0.43 -13.27
N ILE A 126 -28.63 0.75 -11.97
CA ILE A 126 -28.90 -0.20 -10.87
C ILE A 126 -30.40 -0.31 -10.60
N LEU A 127 -30.87 -1.54 -10.42
CA LEU A 127 -32.23 -1.86 -10.03
C LEU A 127 -32.53 -1.35 -8.61
N PRO A 128 -33.64 -0.62 -8.41
CA PRO A 128 -34.07 -0.22 -7.08
C PRO A 128 -34.35 -1.42 -6.17
N VAL A 129 -33.93 -1.30 -4.92
CA VAL A 129 -34.24 -2.21 -3.82
C VAL A 129 -35.46 -1.66 -3.06
N PRO A 130 -36.64 -2.31 -3.12
CA PRO A 130 -37.82 -1.85 -2.40
C PRO A 130 -37.56 -1.73 -0.89
N GLY A 131 -37.77 -0.54 -0.32
CA GLY A 131 -37.47 -0.25 1.08
C GLY A 131 -35.98 -0.03 1.38
N GLY A 132 -35.14 0.07 0.35
CA GLY A 132 -33.73 0.43 0.46
C GLY A 132 -33.53 1.80 1.10
N THR A 133 -32.49 1.92 1.91
CA THR A 133 -32.19 3.11 2.73
C THR A 133 -30.94 3.86 2.30
N GLY A 134 -30.30 3.43 1.21
CA GLY A 134 -29.17 4.11 0.59
C GLY A 134 -29.53 4.80 -0.73
N PRO A 135 -28.54 5.47 -1.36
CA PRO A 135 -27.11 5.48 -1.01
C PRO A 135 -26.75 6.34 0.22
N ARG A 136 -25.48 6.32 0.62
CA ARG A 136 -24.92 7.00 1.80
C ARG A 136 -23.89 8.05 1.43
N VAL A 137 -23.83 9.09 2.25
CA VAL A 137 -22.88 10.21 2.13
C VAL A 137 -22.00 10.30 3.37
N ASP A 138 -20.89 11.03 3.25
CA ASP A 138 -20.01 11.36 4.37
C ASP A 138 -20.80 12.09 5.47
N PRO A 139 -20.83 11.57 6.71
CA PRO A 139 -21.59 12.18 7.81
C PRO A 139 -20.82 13.30 8.52
N ARG A 140 -19.57 13.59 8.13
CA ARG A 140 -18.81 14.71 8.68
C ARG A 140 -19.40 16.05 8.24
N ALA A 141 -19.41 17.03 9.14
CA ALA A 141 -19.94 18.35 8.84
C ALA A 141 -19.05 19.11 7.85
N ASN A 142 -17.73 18.95 7.97
CA ASN A 142 -16.76 19.49 7.03
C ASN A 142 -15.68 18.45 6.70
N PRO A 143 -15.92 17.55 5.71
CA PRO A 143 -14.98 16.50 5.31
C PRO A 143 -13.57 16.99 4.94
N SER A 144 -13.40 18.28 4.61
CA SER A 144 -12.09 18.86 4.27
C SER A 144 -11.23 19.22 5.48
N THR A 145 -11.82 19.33 6.68
CA THR A 145 -11.12 19.72 7.91
C THR A 145 -11.35 18.80 9.09
N ASP A 146 -12.44 18.05 9.08
CA ASP A 146 -12.86 17.19 10.17
C ASP A 146 -12.13 15.84 10.07
N PRO A 147 -11.31 15.45 11.07
CA PRO A 147 -10.59 14.17 11.04
C PRO A 147 -11.56 13.00 11.14
N ILE A 148 -11.33 11.93 10.39
CA ILE A 148 -12.02 10.65 10.53
C ILE A 148 -11.96 10.15 11.99
N ALA A 149 -10.78 10.09 12.61
CA ALA A 149 -10.56 9.44 13.91
C ALA A 149 -11.25 10.14 15.08
N SER A 150 -11.45 11.46 15.01
CA SER A 150 -12.09 12.24 16.07
C SER A 150 -13.59 12.44 15.84
N THR A 151 -14.09 12.22 14.62
CA THR A 151 -15.50 12.47 14.26
C THR A 151 -16.32 11.21 13.96
N LEU A 152 -15.67 10.12 13.52
CA LEU A 152 -16.30 8.85 13.16
C LEU A 152 -15.82 7.75 14.12
N ASN A 153 -16.47 7.70 15.28
CA ASN A 153 -16.25 6.77 16.39
C ASN A 153 -14.78 6.73 16.91
N PRO A 154 -14.50 7.29 18.10
CA PRO A 154 -13.14 7.27 18.69
C PRO A 154 -12.53 5.89 18.93
N ASP A 155 -13.34 4.81 18.87
CA ASP A 155 -12.89 3.43 18.98
C ASP A 155 -12.44 2.83 17.62
N GLY A 156 -12.54 3.59 16.53
CA GLY A 156 -12.18 3.19 15.18
C GLY A 156 -13.20 2.27 14.50
N SER A 157 -14.44 2.18 15.01
CA SER A 157 -15.51 1.38 14.41
C SER A 157 -16.11 2.02 13.15
N ALA A 158 -16.58 1.17 12.22
CA ALA A 158 -17.15 1.61 10.95
C ALA A 158 -18.32 2.59 11.13
N SER A 159 -18.35 3.61 10.27
CA SER A 159 -19.52 4.46 10.07
C SER A 159 -20.40 3.89 8.95
N LEU A 160 -21.72 3.95 9.10
CA LEU A 160 -22.67 3.63 8.02
C LEU A 160 -22.94 4.83 7.11
N GLY A 161 -22.51 6.03 7.49
CA GLY A 161 -22.81 7.28 6.78
C GLY A 161 -24.24 7.76 6.96
N ASP A 162 -24.51 8.96 6.46
CA ASP A 162 -25.85 9.54 6.46
C ASP A 162 -26.64 9.14 5.20
N PRO A 163 -27.97 9.04 5.24
CA PRO A 163 -28.77 8.83 4.03
C PRO A 163 -28.55 9.97 3.03
N SER A 164 -28.34 9.64 1.76
CA SER A 164 -28.24 10.65 0.71
C SER A 164 -29.55 11.46 0.54
N PRO A 165 -29.49 12.79 0.37
CA PRO A 165 -30.64 13.62 0.05
C PRO A 165 -31.44 13.11 -1.16
N GLY A 166 -32.69 12.67 -0.93
CA GLY A 166 -33.56 12.16 -2.00
C GLY A 166 -33.24 10.74 -2.46
N GLY A 167 -32.14 10.14 -1.98
CA GLY A 167 -31.70 8.79 -2.28
C GLY A 167 -32.33 7.75 -1.39
N THR A 168 -33.51 7.27 -1.77
CA THR A 168 -34.14 6.07 -1.16
C THR A 168 -34.45 5.06 -2.25
N GLY A 169 -34.54 3.78 -1.89
CA GLY A 169 -34.78 2.72 -2.85
C GLY A 169 -33.51 2.09 -3.42
N TYR A 170 -32.33 2.31 -2.84
CA TYR A 170 -31.12 1.54 -3.11
C TYR A 170 -30.59 0.88 -1.84
N ALA A 171 -29.68 -0.10 -2.00
CA ALA A 171 -29.05 -0.77 -0.86
C ALA A 171 -28.28 0.23 0.02
N SER A 172 -28.24 -0.03 1.33
CA SER A 172 -27.67 0.90 2.32
C SER A 172 -26.18 1.11 2.18
N PHE A 173 -25.49 0.23 1.48
CA PHE A 173 -24.05 0.26 1.34
C PHE A 173 -23.57 1.02 0.10
N TYR A 174 -24.46 1.42 -0.82
CA TYR A 174 -24.02 2.24 -1.96
C TYR A 174 -23.61 3.63 -1.52
N LEU A 175 -22.62 4.19 -2.20
CA LEU A 175 -22.07 5.51 -1.91
C LEU A 175 -22.56 6.55 -2.92
N ASP A 176 -22.68 7.79 -2.45
CA ASP A 176 -23.07 8.97 -3.24
C ASP A 176 -22.21 10.17 -2.81
N ASN A 177 -21.61 10.84 -3.79
CA ASN A 177 -20.68 11.94 -3.67
C ASN A 177 -21.32 13.23 -4.22
N PRO A 178 -20.78 14.45 -3.97
CA PRO A 178 -21.32 15.65 -4.57
C PRO A 178 -21.51 15.49 -6.09
N PRO A 179 -22.72 15.79 -6.62
CA PRO A 179 -23.72 16.70 -6.05
C PRO A 179 -24.76 16.08 -5.09
N PHE A 180 -24.60 14.82 -4.67
CA PHE A 180 -25.55 14.08 -3.83
C PHE A 180 -26.93 13.98 -4.49
N ASP A 181 -26.96 13.33 -5.65
CA ASP A 181 -28.16 13.27 -6.48
C ASP A 181 -29.15 12.17 -6.05
N GLY A 182 -28.80 11.41 -5.00
CA GLY A 182 -29.61 10.34 -4.45
C GLY A 182 -29.43 9.00 -5.15
N LYS A 183 -28.43 8.85 -6.03
CA LYS A 183 -28.15 7.60 -6.75
C LYS A 183 -26.75 7.07 -6.40
N PRO A 184 -26.52 5.75 -6.53
CA PRO A 184 -25.19 5.19 -6.42
C PRO A 184 -24.23 5.81 -7.44
N ASP A 185 -23.02 6.15 -7.01
CA ASP A 185 -21.93 6.53 -7.90
C ASP A 185 -21.17 5.31 -8.44
N PHE A 186 -20.51 5.52 -9.58
CA PHE A 186 -19.84 4.47 -10.32
C PHE A 186 -18.40 4.80 -10.67
N ASN A 187 -17.61 3.75 -10.77
CA ASN A 187 -16.36 3.77 -11.50
C ASN A 187 -16.65 3.94 -12.99
N GLY A 188 -16.14 5.01 -13.59
CA GLY A 188 -16.36 5.35 -15.00
C GLY A 188 -15.69 4.39 -15.98
N GLU A 189 -14.62 3.72 -15.55
CA GLU A 189 -13.84 2.80 -16.39
C GLU A 189 -14.40 1.37 -16.29
N PHE A 190 -14.61 0.88 -15.06
CA PHE A 190 -14.99 -0.51 -14.81
C PHE A 190 -16.50 -0.72 -14.56
N ALA A 191 -17.28 0.37 -14.53
CA ALA A 191 -18.72 0.40 -14.33
C ALA A 191 -19.22 -0.21 -12.99
N GLY A 192 -18.33 -0.39 -12.01
CA GLY A 192 -18.66 -0.87 -10.67
C GLY A 192 -19.28 0.22 -9.80
N ALA A 193 -20.30 -0.13 -9.01
CA ALA A 193 -20.91 0.83 -8.09
C ALA A 193 -20.14 0.89 -6.78
N TYR A 194 -19.76 2.08 -6.35
CA TYR A 194 -18.99 2.24 -5.12
C TYR A 194 -19.80 1.85 -3.89
N VAL A 195 -19.14 1.13 -2.97
CA VAL A 195 -19.77 0.65 -1.74
C VAL A 195 -18.97 1.02 -0.50
N ASN A 196 -19.68 1.28 0.59
CA ASN A 196 -19.13 1.31 1.92
C ASN A 196 -18.78 -0.12 2.33
N ALA A 197 -17.50 -0.47 2.17
CA ALA A 197 -16.98 -1.79 2.52
C ALA A 197 -17.27 -2.20 3.99
N GLY A 198 -17.41 -1.21 4.89
CA GLY A 198 -17.72 -1.42 6.31
C GLY A 198 -19.18 -1.71 6.63
N ASP A 199 -20.12 -1.57 5.69
CA ASP A 199 -21.53 -1.89 5.95
C ASP A 199 -21.71 -3.41 6.10
N PRO A 200 -22.24 -3.92 7.24
CA PRO A 200 -22.47 -5.35 7.43
C PRO A 200 -23.40 -5.98 6.38
N ALA A 201 -24.31 -5.21 5.79
CA ALA A 201 -25.17 -5.68 4.71
C ALA A 201 -24.36 -5.98 3.44
N TRP A 202 -23.28 -5.23 3.19
CA TRP A 202 -22.36 -5.53 2.10
C TRP A 202 -21.57 -6.80 2.35
N PHE A 203 -21.03 -6.99 3.57
CA PHE A 203 -20.36 -8.26 3.92
C PHE A 203 -21.28 -9.48 3.72
N ALA A 204 -22.57 -9.35 4.07
CA ALA A 204 -23.53 -10.43 3.85
C ALA A 204 -23.68 -10.79 2.36
N VAL A 205 -23.67 -9.78 1.48
CA VAL A 205 -23.68 -9.97 0.01
C VAL A 205 -22.36 -10.60 -0.44
N LEU A 206 -21.21 -9.99 -0.15
CA LEU A 206 -19.88 -10.49 -0.51
C LEU A 206 -19.68 -11.95 -0.08
N LYS A 207 -20.18 -12.30 1.10
CA LYS A 207 -20.07 -13.64 1.64
C LYS A 207 -20.87 -14.66 0.84
N THR A 208 -22.10 -14.33 0.46
CA THR A 208 -23.10 -15.30 0.01
C THR A 208 -23.38 -15.29 -1.48
N MET A 209 -22.98 -14.24 -2.22
CA MET A 209 -23.16 -14.19 -3.66
C MET A 209 -22.46 -15.36 -4.35
N THR A 210 -23.04 -15.85 -5.45
CA THR A 210 -22.45 -16.92 -6.25
C THR A 210 -22.50 -16.58 -7.73
N GLU A 211 -21.62 -17.19 -8.53
CA GLU A 211 -21.64 -17.02 -9.99
C GLU A 211 -23.03 -17.33 -10.56
N ALA A 212 -23.65 -18.40 -10.07
CA ALA A 212 -24.96 -18.84 -10.54
C ALA A 212 -26.10 -17.87 -10.18
N SER A 213 -26.04 -17.19 -9.03
CA SER A 213 -27.10 -16.29 -8.57
C SER A 213 -26.88 -14.83 -8.98
N ASP A 214 -25.63 -14.39 -9.03
CA ASP A 214 -25.26 -12.98 -9.11
C ASP A 214 -24.31 -12.66 -10.27
N GLY A 215 -23.81 -13.68 -10.97
CA GLY A 215 -22.83 -13.54 -12.03
C GLY A 215 -21.40 -13.29 -11.54
N ASN A 216 -21.15 -13.32 -10.23
CA ASN A 216 -19.83 -13.21 -9.59
C ASN A 216 -19.72 -14.14 -8.38
N CYS A 217 -18.52 -14.67 -8.12
CA CYS A 217 -18.27 -15.53 -6.96
C CYS A 217 -18.07 -14.71 -5.68
N GLY A 218 -18.77 -15.07 -4.61
CA GLY A 218 -18.56 -14.54 -3.26
C GLY A 218 -17.58 -15.36 -2.44
N LEU A 219 -17.30 -14.89 -1.21
CA LEU A 219 -16.29 -15.48 -0.32
C LEU A 219 -16.57 -16.96 0.00
N ASP A 220 -17.84 -17.35 0.22
CA ASP A 220 -18.17 -18.76 0.49
C ASP A 220 -17.91 -19.66 -0.72
N GLU A 221 -18.17 -19.19 -1.93
CA GLU A 221 -17.92 -19.96 -3.16
C GLU A 221 -16.43 -20.07 -3.48
N ILE A 222 -15.66 -19.02 -3.20
CA ILE A 222 -14.21 -18.99 -3.40
C ILE A 222 -13.48 -19.84 -2.36
N LEU A 223 -13.76 -19.63 -1.06
CA LEU A 223 -12.94 -20.16 0.03
C LEU A 223 -13.38 -21.54 0.56
N THR A 224 -14.60 -21.98 0.24
CA THR A 224 -15.13 -23.28 0.68
C THR A 224 -15.29 -24.26 -0.49
N THR A 225 -15.55 -25.53 -0.18
CA THR A 225 -15.86 -26.57 -1.18
C THR A 225 -17.34 -26.94 -1.22
N THR A 226 -18.20 -26.15 -0.58
CA THR A 226 -19.60 -26.54 -0.30
C THR A 226 -20.65 -25.57 -0.83
N VAL A 227 -20.25 -24.38 -1.29
CA VAL A 227 -21.16 -23.33 -1.79
C VAL A 227 -20.83 -23.03 -3.24
N GLY A 228 -21.86 -22.91 -4.10
CA GLY A 228 -21.67 -22.64 -5.53
C GLY A 228 -20.76 -23.68 -6.20
N LYS A 229 -19.74 -23.21 -6.92
CA LYS A 229 -18.64 -23.99 -7.50
C LYS A 229 -17.73 -24.63 -6.46
N GLY A 230 -17.72 -24.09 -5.24
CA GLY A 230 -16.94 -24.60 -4.11
C GLY A 230 -15.46 -24.73 -4.46
N LEU A 231 -14.82 -23.62 -4.85
CA LEU A 231 -13.47 -23.61 -5.43
C LEU A 231 -12.39 -24.03 -4.43
N GLY A 232 -12.58 -23.77 -3.14
CA GLY A 232 -11.64 -24.14 -2.09
C GLY A 232 -10.26 -23.50 -2.25
N CYS A 233 -10.20 -22.26 -2.73
CA CYS A 233 -8.96 -21.48 -2.86
C CYS A 233 -8.26 -21.32 -1.50
N ASP A 234 -6.93 -21.13 -1.53
CA ASP A 234 -6.10 -20.92 -0.34
C ASP A 234 -6.24 -19.51 0.24
N GLY A 235 -6.85 -18.60 -0.53
CA GLY A 235 -7.10 -17.24 -0.10
C GLY A 235 -7.83 -16.41 -1.15
N ILE A 236 -7.79 -15.09 -0.95
CA ILE A 236 -8.38 -14.10 -1.84
C ILE A 236 -7.38 -12.99 -2.18
N PHE A 237 -7.52 -12.49 -3.40
CA PHE A 237 -6.91 -11.26 -3.86
C PHE A 237 -7.99 -10.18 -3.88
N ILE A 238 -7.80 -9.16 -3.05
CA ILE A 238 -8.79 -8.15 -2.69
C ILE A 238 -8.50 -6.88 -3.46
N ASP A 239 -9.43 -6.48 -4.31
CA ASP A 239 -9.29 -5.30 -5.16
C ASP A 239 -10.25 -4.16 -4.77
N THR A 240 -10.09 -3.04 -5.48
CA THR A 240 -10.86 -1.78 -5.36
C THR A 240 -10.82 -1.20 -3.94
N VAL A 241 -9.67 -1.34 -3.28
CA VAL A 241 -9.40 -0.79 -1.94
C VAL A 241 -9.42 0.73 -1.97
N ASP A 242 -9.00 1.29 -3.11
CA ASP A 242 -8.88 2.72 -3.35
C ASP A 242 -10.24 3.44 -3.38
N THR A 243 -11.38 2.74 -3.33
CA THR A 243 -12.68 3.36 -3.05
C THR A 243 -12.62 4.19 -1.76
N CYS A 244 -11.87 3.74 -0.75
CA CYS A 244 -11.69 4.48 0.51
C CYS A 244 -10.41 5.35 0.54
N ALA A 245 -9.84 5.68 -0.62
CA ALA A 245 -8.65 6.52 -0.70
C ALA A 245 -8.86 7.92 -0.12
N PRO A 246 -7.78 8.60 0.35
CA PRO A 246 -7.85 9.97 0.83
C PRO A 246 -8.50 10.91 -0.18
N ASN A 247 -9.37 11.82 0.29
CA ASN A 247 -10.09 12.78 -0.56
C ASN A 247 -9.12 13.69 -1.35
N SER A 248 -7.89 13.86 -0.85
CA SER A 248 -6.83 14.60 -1.54
C SER A 248 -6.37 13.99 -2.87
N PHE A 249 -6.67 12.71 -3.13
CA PHE A 249 -6.22 12.01 -4.34
C PHE A 249 -7.14 12.28 -5.53
N SER A 250 -8.43 12.53 -5.27
CA SER A 250 -9.40 12.81 -6.31
C SER A 250 -10.51 13.71 -5.78
N ALA A 251 -10.76 14.82 -6.45
CA ALA A 251 -11.93 15.65 -6.16
C ALA A 251 -13.25 14.92 -6.49
N ALA A 252 -13.21 13.90 -7.34
CA ALA A 252 -14.37 13.14 -7.80
C ALA A 252 -14.69 11.92 -6.91
N LEU A 253 -13.76 11.46 -6.08
CA LEU A 253 -13.96 10.33 -5.16
C LEU A 253 -13.67 10.79 -3.74
N GLN A 254 -14.72 11.08 -2.96
CA GLN A 254 -14.57 11.61 -1.60
C GLN A 254 -15.13 10.65 -0.53
N PHE A 255 -14.68 9.39 -0.56
CA PHE A 255 -15.17 8.33 0.34
C PHE A 255 -14.14 7.90 1.39
N GLU A 256 -13.12 8.72 1.68
CA GLU A 256 -12.07 8.40 2.66
C GLU A 256 -12.62 8.01 4.05
N TRP A 257 -13.80 8.55 4.40
CA TRP A 257 -14.50 8.27 5.65
C TRP A 257 -14.87 6.80 5.84
N THR A 258 -14.84 5.99 4.78
CA THR A 258 -15.10 4.55 4.81
C THR A 258 -13.87 3.71 5.17
N ALA A 259 -12.67 4.29 5.27
CA ALA A 259 -11.42 3.57 5.56
C ALA A 259 -11.44 2.75 6.88
N PRO A 260 -12.01 3.23 8.01
CA PRO A 260 -12.17 2.40 9.21
C PRO A 260 -13.06 1.17 8.95
N GLY A 261 -14.09 1.34 8.12
CA GLY A 261 -14.99 0.27 7.69
C GLY A 261 -14.29 -0.80 6.86
N TYR A 262 -13.40 -0.39 5.96
CA TYR A 262 -12.57 -1.33 5.19
C TYR A 262 -11.69 -2.19 6.10
N ARG A 263 -11.00 -1.59 7.08
CA ARG A 263 -10.24 -2.33 8.10
C ARG A 263 -11.12 -3.31 8.88
N GLN A 264 -12.32 -2.90 9.27
CA GLN A 264 -13.26 -3.77 9.99
C GLN A 264 -13.75 -4.95 9.14
N LEU A 265 -13.93 -4.75 7.83
CA LEU A 265 -14.24 -5.83 6.91
C LEU A 265 -13.11 -6.86 6.88
N LEU A 266 -11.84 -6.43 6.76
CA LEU A 266 -10.68 -7.32 6.81
C LEU A 266 -10.59 -8.10 8.13
N GLN A 267 -10.85 -7.44 9.27
CA GLN A 267 -10.94 -8.10 10.57
C GLN A 267 -11.99 -9.22 10.58
N THR A 268 -13.17 -8.92 10.03
CA THR A 268 -14.29 -9.87 9.95
C THR A 268 -13.93 -11.05 9.05
N VAL A 269 -13.30 -10.81 7.90
CA VAL A 269 -12.85 -11.84 6.97
C VAL A 269 -11.76 -12.70 7.62
N ARG A 270 -10.72 -12.10 8.21
CA ARG A 270 -9.66 -12.83 8.92
C ARG A 270 -10.21 -13.68 10.06
N ALA A 271 -11.15 -13.17 10.84
CA ALA A 271 -11.79 -13.92 11.92
C ALA A 271 -12.64 -15.10 11.40
N THR A 272 -13.27 -14.93 10.24
CA THR A 272 -14.13 -15.97 9.63
C THR A 272 -13.29 -17.07 8.96
N TRP A 273 -12.16 -16.71 8.36
CA TRP A 273 -11.25 -17.62 7.65
C TRP A 273 -9.78 -17.41 8.08
N PRO A 274 -9.40 -17.78 9.32
CA PRO A 274 -8.08 -17.44 9.87
C PRO A 274 -6.91 -18.06 9.13
N GLY A 275 -7.10 -19.24 8.51
CA GLY A 275 -6.06 -19.95 7.74
C GLY A 275 -6.07 -19.67 6.24
N LYS A 276 -6.66 -18.57 5.79
CA LYS A 276 -6.71 -18.18 4.37
C LYS A 276 -5.84 -16.96 4.10
N LEU A 277 -5.12 -16.97 2.98
CA LEU A 277 -4.28 -15.85 2.58
C LEU A 277 -5.13 -14.65 2.15
N LEU A 278 -4.83 -13.46 2.65
CA LEU A 278 -5.48 -12.21 2.26
C LEU A 278 -4.45 -11.29 1.59
N VAL A 279 -4.67 -10.99 0.31
CA VAL A 279 -3.78 -10.13 -0.47
C VAL A 279 -4.52 -8.86 -0.85
N GLN A 280 -4.01 -7.71 -0.42
CA GLN A 280 -4.60 -6.41 -0.72
C GLN A 280 -3.97 -5.82 -1.99
N ASN A 281 -4.77 -5.44 -2.99
CA ASN A 281 -4.29 -4.62 -4.10
C ASN A 281 -4.21 -3.16 -3.66
N ARG A 282 -3.04 -2.54 -3.78
CA ARG A 282 -2.81 -1.13 -3.42
C ARG A 282 -3.25 -0.81 -1.99
N GLY A 283 -4.07 0.23 -1.78
CA GLY A 283 -4.38 0.75 -0.45
C GLY A 283 -3.15 1.25 0.31
N THR A 284 -2.11 1.70 -0.42
CA THR A 284 -0.80 2.04 0.17
C THR A 284 -0.85 3.21 1.14
N PHE A 285 -1.93 4.01 1.09
CA PHE A 285 -2.22 5.06 2.07
C PHE A 285 -2.48 4.54 3.49
N PHE A 286 -2.86 3.26 3.68
CA PHE A 286 -2.91 2.62 5.01
C PHE A 286 -1.52 2.39 5.63
N PHE A 287 -0.45 2.60 4.86
CA PHE A 287 0.95 2.35 5.21
C PHE A 287 1.81 3.61 5.13
N ASN A 288 1.20 4.78 4.92
CA ASN A 288 1.88 6.07 4.85
C ASN A 288 1.38 6.99 5.97
N PRO A 289 2.22 7.37 6.96
CA PRO A 289 1.81 8.19 8.10
C PRO A 289 1.42 9.64 7.75
N GLU A 290 1.61 10.06 6.50
CA GLU A 290 1.12 11.36 6.01
C GLU A 290 -0.41 11.40 5.85
N PHE A 291 -1.07 10.23 5.83
CA PHE A 291 -2.51 10.13 5.68
C PHE A 291 -3.17 9.62 6.95
N GLU A 292 -4.34 10.16 7.26
CA GLU A 292 -5.13 9.74 8.42
C GLU A 292 -5.47 8.24 8.40
N ALA A 293 -5.61 7.66 7.20
CA ALA A 293 -5.84 6.22 7.00
C ALA A 293 -4.78 5.33 7.68
N TYR A 294 -3.56 5.82 7.91
CA TYR A 294 -2.52 5.08 8.64
C TYR A 294 -2.93 4.70 10.07
N ASN A 295 -3.75 5.54 10.73
CA ASN A 295 -4.31 5.25 12.06
C ASN A 295 -5.30 4.06 12.03
N PHE A 296 -5.76 3.70 10.83
CA PHE A 296 -6.60 2.54 10.55
C PHE A 296 -5.86 1.52 9.68
N THR A 297 -4.53 1.40 9.86
CA THR A 297 -3.70 0.48 9.08
C THR A 297 -4.34 -0.89 8.91
N THR A 298 -4.15 -1.53 7.76
CA THR A 298 -4.65 -2.89 7.48
C THR A 298 -3.59 -3.97 7.74
N ARG A 299 -2.36 -3.57 8.09
CA ARG A 299 -1.16 -4.43 8.15
C ARG A 299 -1.36 -5.74 8.95
N PRO A 300 -1.87 -5.74 10.19
CA PRO A 300 -2.05 -6.98 10.97
C PRO A 300 -3.06 -7.99 10.42
N TRP A 301 -3.83 -7.64 9.38
CA TRP A 301 -4.92 -8.48 8.89
C TRP A 301 -4.66 -9.09 7.51
N ILE A 302 -3.59 -8.66 6.83
CA ILE A 302 -3.24 -9.10 5.47
C ILE A 302 -1.90 -9.84 5.45
N ASP A 303 -1.71 -10.71 4.47
CA ASP A 303 -0.48 -11.50 4.29
C ASP A 303 0.43 -10.92 3.21
N LEU A 304 -0.17 -10.31 2.18
CA LEU A 304 0.54 -9.65 1.08
C LEU A 304 -0.14 -8.35 0.65
N VAL A 305 0.65 -7.45 0.08
CA VAL A 305 0.19 -6.27 -0.67
C VAL A 305 0.69 -6.36 -2.10
N MET A 306 -0.16 -6.11 -3.09
CA MET A 306 0.25 -5.87 -4.46
C MET A 306 0.39 -4.37 -4.72
N PHE A 307 1.53 -3.92 -5.25
CA PHE A 307 1.75 -2.56 -5.73
C PHE A 307 1.59 -2.55 -7.25
N GLU A 308 0.51 -1.90 -7.68
CA GLU A 308 0.17 -1.71 -9.07
C GLU A 308 -0.11 -0.21 -9.32
N SER A 309 0.56 0.47 -10.24
CA SER A 309 1.87 0.16 -10.79
C SER A 309 2.98 0.78 -9.94
N TYR A 310 4.06 0.03 -9.67
CA TYR A 310 5.25 0.60 -9.05
C TYR A 310 6.11 1.34 -10.10
N PHE A 311 6.60 0.61 -11.10
CA PHE A 311 7.49 1.13 -12.14
C PHE A 311 6.82 1.31 -13.50
N SER A 312 6.27 0.28 -14.12
CA SER A 312 5.59 0.36 -15.44
C SER A 312 4.08 0.50 -15.28
N ASP A 313 3.45 1.51 -15.90
CA ASP A 313 2.05 1.84 -15.66
C ASP A 313 1.04 1.07 -16.53
N SER A 314 -0.18 0.89 -16.01
CA SER A 314 -1.29 0.25 -16.74
C SER A 314 -1.90 1.15 -17.83
N ASN A 315 -1.74 2.47 -17.70
CA ASN A 315 -2.35 3.46 -18.60
C ASN A 315 -1.53 3.70 -19.86
N ASP A 316 -0.20 3.68 -19.72
CA ASP A 316 0.75 3.95 -20.80
C ASP A 316 1.65 2.74 -20.98
N PHE A 317 1.47 2.05 -22.11
CA PHE A 317 2.17 0.82 -22.45
C PHE A 317 3.70 1.02 -22.46
N ASP A 318 4.42 0.15 -21.76
CA ASP A 318 5.90 0.12 -21.74
C ASP A 318 6.59 1.43 -21.35
N THR A 319 5.88 2.34 -20.66
CA THR A 319 6.50 3.56 -20.13
C THR A 319 6.66 3.47 -18.62
N ARG A 320 7.77 4.07 -18.17
CA ARG A 320 7.96 4.34 -16.75
C ARG A 320 6.80 5.20 -16.26
N SER A 321 6.10 4.71 -15.25
CA SER A 321 5.01 5.39 -14.57
C SER A 321 5.37 6.85 -14.30
N PRO A 322 4.48 7.80 -14.63
CA PRO A 322 4.72 9.21 -14.36
C PRO A 322 4.88 9.48 -12.86
N TYR A 323 4.41 8.57 -12.01
CA TYR A 323 4.49 8.63 -10.55
C TYR A 323 5.69 7.88 -9.97
N PHE A 324 6.50 7.19 -10.77
CA PHE A 324 7.55 6.31 -10.24
C PHE A 324 8.55 7.02 -9.31
N LEU A 325 8.86 8.31 -9.52
CA LEU A 325 9.72 9.04 -8.57
C LEU A 325 9.07 9.15 -7.18
N ASP A 326 7.76 9.40 -7.12
CA ASP A 326 6.99 9.38 -5.88
C ASP A 326 6.91 7.96 -5.31
N SER A 327 6.61 6.96 -6.16
CA SER A 327 6.59 5.55 -5.77
C SER A 327 7.91 5.11 -5.16
N LYS A 328 9.05 5.46 -5.77
CA LYS A 328 10.39 5.08 -5.34
C LYS A 328 10.81 5.76 -4.04
N TYR A 329 10.66 7.08 -3.97
CA TYR A 329 11.27 7.86 -2.87
C TYR A 329 10.31 8.15 -1.72
N ARG A 330 8.99 7.97 -1.90
CA ARG A 330 7.98 8.24 -0.87
C ARG A 330 7.22 6.98 -0.48
N THR A 331 6.45 6.41 -1.41
CA THR A 331 5.47 5.35 -1.08
C THR A 331 6.14 4.02 -0.80
N GLY A 332 7.09 3.61 -1.64
CA GLY A 332 7.73 2.30 -1.56
C GLY A 332 8.61 2.12 -0.33
N LEU A 333 9.28 3.16 0.13
CA LEU A 333 10.10 3.12 1.36
C LEU A 333 9.24 2.99 2.61
N LYS A 334 8.10 3.69 2.65
CA LYS A 334 7.12 3.58 3.74
C LYS A 334 6.45 2.22 3.73
N LEU A 335 6.03 1.74 2.57
CA LEU A 335 5.47 0.40 2.39
C LEU A 335 6.46 -0.69 2.84
N SER A 336 7.74 -0.55 2.47
CA SER A 336 8.81 -1.45 2.89
C SER A 336 8.99 -1.48 4.41
N ALA A 337 8.98 -0.31 5.05
CA ALA A 337 9.08 -0.21 6.51
C ALA A 337 7.91 -0.93 7.21
N GLU A 338 6.71 -0.89 6.63
CA GLU A 338 5.55 -1.65 7.14
C GLU A 338 5.68 -3.15 6.85
N ALA A 339 6.10 -3.54 5.65
CA ALA A 339 6.28 -4.93 5.24
C ALA A 339 7.26 -5.69 6.15
N ASP A 340 8.34 -5.03 6.55
CA ASP A 340 9.42 -5.62 7.36
C ASP A 340 9.08 -5.74 8.85
N ARG A 341 7.91 -5.28 9.31
CA ARG A 341 7.46 -5.45 10.70
C ARG A 341 7.13 -6.91 11.00
N ALA A 342 7.11 -7.27 12.28
CA ALA A 342 6.81 -8.63 12.72
C ALA A 342 5.42 -9.12 12.25
N ASP A 343 4.43 -8.23 12.35
CA ASP A 343 3.06 -8.39 11.85
C ASP A 343 2.87 -7.82 10.42
N GLY A 344 3.98 -7.55 9.71
CA GLY A 344 3.99 -7.03 8.35
C GLY A 344 3.64 -8.09 7.30
N PHE A 345 3.71 -7.70 6.03
CA PHE A 345 3.30 -8.51 4.87
C PHE A 345 4.43 -8.67 3.85
N SER A 346 4.20 -9.51 2.85
CA SER A 346 5.06 -9.59 1.65
C SER A 346 4.56 -8.61 0.58
N VAL A 347 5.43 -8.12 -0.30
CA VAL A 347 5.02 -7.21 -1.38
C VAL A 347 5.20 -7.87 -2.73
N LEU A 348 4.13 -7.83 -3.54
CA LEU A 348 4.12 -8.18 -4.95
C LEU A 348 4.12 -6.88 -5.77
N SER A 349 4.93 -6.79 -6.81
CA SER A 349 4.93 -5.68 -7.77
C SER A 349 4.34 -6.19 -9.08
N LEU A 350 3.32 -5.50 -9.61
CA LEU A 350 2.77 -5.82 -10.92
C LEU A 350 3.24 -4.80 -11.95
N GLY A 351 3.94 -5.30 -12.97
CA GLY A 351 4.38 -4.51 -14.11
C GLY A 351 3.50 -4.74 -15.33
N TYR A 352 3.22 -3.67 -16.08
CA TYR A 352 2.42 -3.68 -17.29
C TYR A 352 3.28 -3.41 -18.51
N LEU A 353 3.35 -4.42 -19.38
CA LEU A 353 4.07 -4.37 -20.63
C LEU A 353 3.12 -4.62 -21.80
N GLU A 354 3.40 -4.08 -22.98
CA GLU A 354 2.71 -4.49 -24.20
C GLU A 354 3.15 -5.90 -24.68
N PRO A 355 2.36 -6.55 -25.56
CA PRO A 355 2.74 -7.84 -26.12
C PRO A 355 4.14 -7.78 -26.76
N ARG A 356 4.94 -8.77 -26.38
CA ARG A 356 6.40 -8.69 -26.25
C ARG A 356 7.16 -8.42 -27.54
N ALA A 357 8.25 -7.66 -27.42
CA ALA A 357 9.41 -7.72 -28.30
C ALA A 357 10.13 -9.07 -28.15
N VAL A 358 9.94 -10.01 -29.07
CA VAL A 358 10.67 -11.30 -29.05
C VAL A 358 11.82 -11.29 -30.03
N ARG A 359 13.06 -11.47 -29.54
CA ARG A 359 14.21 -11.61 -30.42
C ARG A 359 14.45 -13.04 -30.86
N ALA A 360 14.31 -13.28 -32.16
CA ALA A 360 14.57 -14.57 -32.77
C ALA A 360 15.01 -14.38 -34.23
N THR A 361 15.91 -15.24 -34.69
CA THR A 361 16.19 -15.40 -36.12
C THR A 361 15.46 -16.65 -36.58
N LEU A 362 14.40 -16.44 -37.35
CA LEU A 362 13.46 -17.49 -37.72
C LEU A 362 13.63 -17.89 -39.19
N ALA A 363 13.37 -19.17 -39.48
CA ALA A 363 13.22 -19.63 -40.84
C ALA A 363 11.89 -19.12 -41.42
N ILE A 364 11.79 -19.08 -42.75
CA ILE A 364 10.53 -18.79 -43.46
C ILE A 364 10.30 -19.97 -44.39
N ASP A 365 9.70 -21.02 -43.84
CA ASP A 365 9.55 -22.33 -44.49
C ASP A 365 8.18 -23.00 -44.26
N GLY A 366 7.32 -22.39 -43.42
CA GLY A 366 6.01 -22.89 -43.07
C GLY A 366 5.99 -23.89 -41.92
N ASP A 367 7.15 -24.19 -41.30
CA ASP A 367 7.26 -24.96 -40.07
C ASP A 367 7.45 -24.03 -38.87
N VAL A 368 6.38 -23.84 -38.11
CA VAL A 368 6.35 -22.90 -36.98
C VAL A 368 6.99 -23.42 -35.68
N SER A 369 7.76 -24.51 -35.74
CA SER A 369 8.36 -25.14 -34.54
C SER A 369 9.53 -24.35 -33.94
N ASP A 370 10.12 -23.42 -34.70
CA ASP A 370 11.19 -22.52 -34.25
C ASP A 370 10.65 -21.23 -33.58
N TRP A 371 9.34 -20.98 -33.64
CA TRP A 371 8.71 -19.83 -33.02
C TRP A 371 8.66 -19.95 -31.48
N PRO A 372 9.18 -18.95 -30.74
CA PRO A 372 9.04 -18.90 -29.29
C PRO A 372 7.57 -18.76 -28.88
N SER A 373 7.16 -19.46 -27.82
CA SER A 373 5.81 -19.32 -27.25
C SER A 373 5.50 -17.88 -26.81
N ALA A 374 6.54 -17.13 -26.41
CA ALA A 374 6.46 -15.73 -26.01
C ALA A 374 6.15 -14.76 -27.16
N ALA A 375 6.24 -15.18 -28.43
CA ALA A 375 6.06 -14.32 -29.61
C ALA A 375 4.60 -13.98 -29.89
N ARG A 376 3.64 -14.52 -29.11
CA ARG A 376 2.22 -14.39 -29.38
C ARG A 376 1.70 -12.99 -29.01
N LEU A 377 1.11 -12.28 -29.97
CA LEU A 377 0.50 -10.97 -29.77
C LEU A 377 -0.98 -11.05 -29.34
N GLN A 378 -1.76 -11.99 -29.90
CA GLN A 378 -3.19 -12.13 -29.56
C GLN A 378 -3.82 -13.48 -29.96
N VAL A 379 -4.99 -13.78 -29.39
CA VAL A 379 -5.93 -14.86 -29.75
C VAL A 379 -7.34 -14.29 -29.89
N ASN A 380 -8.16 -14.83 -30.78
CA ASN A 380 -9.61 -14.59 -30.72
C ASN A 380 -10.16 -15.03 -29.35
N GLY A 381 -10.96 -14.17 -28.71
CA GLY A 381 -11.87 -14.59 -27.64
C GLY A 381 -13.00 -15.48 -28.21
N ASP A 382 -13.72 -16.18 -27.33
CA ASP A 382 -14.76 -17.17 -27.68
C ASP A 382 -16.01 -16.61 -28.40
N THR A 383 -15.99 -15.39 -28.94
CA THR A 383 -17.13 -14.83 -29.68
C THR A 383 -17.19 -15.37 -31.12
N PRO A 384 -18.37 -15.77 -31.63
CA PRO A 384 -18.52 -16.51 -32.89
C PRO A 384 -18.36 -15.67 -34.16
N ASP A 385 -17.93 -14.42 -34.05
CA ASP A 385 -17.62 -13.56 -35.19
C ASP A 385 -16.13 -13.67 -35.60
N ALA A 386 -15.47 -14.76 -35.20
CA ALA A 386 -14.14 -15.14 -35.66
C ALA A 386 -14.14 -15.37 -37.17
N GLY A 387 -13.52 -14.45 -37.92
CA GLY A 387 -13.25 -14.68 -39.32
C GLY A 387 -11.95 -15.47 -39.52
N ALA A 388 -11.37 -15.41 -40.71
CA ALA A 388 -10.43 -16.44 -41.19
C ALA A 388 -9.04 -16.44 -40.50
N ILE A 389 -8.75 -15.45 -39.65
CA ILE A 389 -7.51 -15.33 -38.87
C ILE A 389 -7.78 -15.73 -37.42
N ASN A 390 -6.88 -16.52 -36.82
CA ASN A 390 -7.06 -17.15 -35.51
C ASN A 390 -6.09 -16.63 -34.43
N ALA A 391 -4.85 -16.28 -34.80
CA ALA A 391 -3.83 -15.75 -33.91
C ALA A 391 -2.73 -15.03 -34.69
N VAL A 392 -2.08 -14.06 -34.04
CA VAL A 392 -0.93 -13.32 -34.59
C VAL A 392 0.24 -13.40 -33.62
N TYR A 393 1.45 -13.56 -34.15
CA TYR A 393 2.71 -13.62 -33.43
C TYR A 393 3.72 -12.69 -34.11
N ALA A 394 4.64 -12.10 -33.36
CA ALA A 394 5.72 -11.28 -33.88
C ALA A 394 7.05 -11.54 -33.16
N ALA A 395 8.14 -11.47 -33.93
CA ALA A 395 9.51 -11.52 -33.45
C ALA A 395 10.40 -10.63 -34.32
N ASN A 396 11.60 -10.30 -33.86
CA ASN A 396 12.54 -9.49 -34.62
C ASN A 396 13.99 -9.95 -34.43
N ASP A 397 14.86 -9.55 -35.34
CA ASP A 397 16.30 -9.50 -35.09
C ASP A 397 16.86 -8.15 -35.53
N ALA A 398 18.18 -8.05 -35.71
CA ALA A 398 18.82 -6.82 -36.15
C ALA A 398 18.41 -6.40 -37.57
N ASP A 399 18.01 -7.36 -38.39
CA ASP A 399 17.82 -7.17 -39.83
C ASP A 399 16.34 -7.29 -40.25
N TYR A 400 15.52 -8.01 -39.49
CA TYR A 400 14.16 -8.40 -39.90
C TYR A 400 13.12 -8.26 -38.78
N LEU A 401 11.89 -7.93 -39.19
CA LEU A 401 10.65 -8.21 -38.47
C LEU A 401 10.07 -9.53 -39.02
N TYR A 402 9.64 -10.41 -38.12
CA TYR A 402 9.01 -11.69 -38.41
C TYR A 402 7.58 -11.66 -37.87
N LEU A 403 6.62 -12.13 -38.66
CA LEU A 403 5.23 -12.33 -38.25
C LEU A 403 4.81 -13.77 -38.51
N ARG A 404 4.08 -14.37 -37.58
CA ARG A 404 3.35 -15.62 -37.80
C ARG A 404 1.86 -15.36 -37.64
N ILE A 405 1.07 -15.90 -38.55
CA ILE A 405 -0.37 -15.73 -38.56
C ILE A 405 -1.01 -17.11 -38.71
N SER A 406 -1.80 -17.49 -37.71
CA SER A 406 -2.60 -18.72 -37.75
C SER A 406 -3.96 -18.41 -38.38
N THR A 407 -4.45 -19.30 -39.24
CA THR A 407 -5.68 -19.09 -40.03
C THR A 407 -6.52 -20.35 -40.14
N ASP A 408 -7.74 -20.20 -40.63
CA ASP A 408 -8.57 -21.32 -41.07
C ASP A 408 -7.94 -22.05 -42.26
N PRO A 409 -8.19 -23.38 -42.43
CA PRO A 409 -7.62 -24.14 -43.54
C PRO A 409 -7.98 -23.57 -44.91
N GLY A 410 -6.96 -23.34 -45.76
CA GLY A 410 -7.12 -22.83 -47.13
C GLY A 410 -7.21 -21.31 -47.25
N THR A 411 -7.01 -20.56 -46.15
CA THR A 411 -6.91 -19.10 -46.17
C THR A 411 -5.56 -18.66 -46.72
N ASP A 412 -5.55 -17.92 -47.83
CA ASP A 412 -4.32 -17.46 -48.50
C ASP A 412 -3.96 -16.01 -48.15
N LEU A 413 -2.88 -15.83 -47.38
CA LEU A 413 -2.37 -14.51 -46.96
C LEU A 413 -1.34 -13.93 -47.94
N ASN A 414 -0.99 -14.65 -49.00
CA ASN A 414 -0.13 -14.14 -50.08
C ASN A 414 -0.95 -13.82 -51.33
N THR A 415 -2.00 -13.04 -51.15
CA THR A 415 -2.90 -12.60 -52.23
C THR A 415 -3.06 -11.09 -52.20
N ALA A 416 -3.65 -10.52 -53.25
CA ALA A 416 -4.02 -9.10 -53.25
C ALA A 416 -5.22 -8.79 -52.32
N GLY A 417 -5.93 -9.81 -51.83
CA GLY A 417 -7.03 -9.65 -50.89
C GLY A 417 -6.57 -9.47 -49.44
N PHE A 418 -5.36 -9.89 -49.10
CA PHE A 418 -4.78 -9.67 -47.78
C PHE A 418 -3.91 -8.41 -47.75
N ASN A 419 -4.17 -7.53 -46.79
CA ASN A 419 -3.32 -6.37 -46.50
C ASN A 419 -2.90 -6.39 -45.04
N LEU A 420 -1.62 -6.16 -44.81
CA LEU A 420 -1.07 -5.86 -43.50
C LEU A 420 -0.59 -4.40 -43.54
N TYR A 421 -1.30 -3.55 -42.81
CA TYR A 421 -0.93 -2.15 -42.60
C TYR A 421 -0.07 -2.07 -41.34
N ILE A 422 1.02 -1.32 -41.44
CA ILE A 422 1.98 -1.14 -40.36
C ILE A 422 2.16 0.37 -40.15
N ASP A 423 1.77 0.83 -38.97
CA ASP A 423 2.17 2.12 -38.42
C ASP A 423 3.57 1.96 -37.86
N THR A 424 4.47 2.82 -38.29
CA THR A 424 5.90 2.73 -37.99
C THR A 424 6.42 3.88 -37.17
N ASP A 425 5.57 4.86 -36.83
CA ASP A 425 5.91 5.92 -35.91
C ASP A 425 5.22 5.74 -34.54
N ASP A 426 5.93 6.13 -33.47
CA ASP A 426 5.52 5.87 -32.06
C ASP A 426 4.45 6.88 -31.60
N ILE A 427 3.54 7.30 -32.48
CA ILE A 427 2.52 8.32 -32.20
C ILE A 427 1.17 7.64 -32.02
N GLU A 428 0.83 7.36 -30.75
CA GLU A 428 -0.41 6.69 -30.37
C GLU A 428 -1.65 7.61 -30.30
N ASP A 429 -1.50 8.92 -30.51
CA ASP A 429 -2.59 9.88 -30.28
C ASP A 429 -3.58 9.92 -31.45
N LEU A 430 -4.62 9.10 -31.35
CA LEU A 430 -5.74 9.02 -32.31
C LEU A 430 -6.62 10.29 -32.33
N ASP A 431 -6.52 11.13 -31.28
CA ASP A 431 -7.24 12.42 -31.18
C ASP A 431 -6.41 13.61 -31.70
N ASP A 432 -5.13 13.40 -31.99
CA ASP A 432 -4.31 14.39 -32.64
C ASP A 432 -4.65 14.47 -34.14
N VAL A 433 -5.35 15.53 -34.52
CA VAL A 433 -5.62 15.91 -35.92
C VAL A 433 -4.34 16.18 -36.74
N SER A 434 -3.15 16.10 -36.12
CA SER A 434 -1.83 16.11 -36.76
C SER A 434 -1.26 14.72 -37.09
N ALA A 435 -1.94 13.62 -36.73
CA ALA A 435 -1.54 12.26 -37.07
C ALA A 435 -1.57 12.02 -38.60
N ASP A 436 -0.38 11.98 -39.19
CA ASP A 436 -0.10 11.77 -40.61
C ASP A 436 0.12 10.27 -40.92
N GLY A 437 -0.34 9.79 -42.08
CA GLY A 437 -0.27 8.39 -42.49
C GLY A 437 -1.48 7.95 -43.30
N TYR A 438 -1.41 6.80 -43.99
CA TYR A 438 -2.56 6.32 -44.76
C TYR A 438 -3.64 5.75 -43.85
N LEU A 439 -4.89 6.17 -44.09
CA LEU A 439 -6.07 5.70 -43.39
C LEU A 439 -6.85 4.69 -44.24
N PRO A 440 -6.90 3.41 -43.86
CA PRO A 440 -7.71 2.41 -44.56
C PRO A 440 -9.20 2.73 -44.41
N THR A 441 -9.97 2.58 -45.49
CA THR A 441 -11.43 2.80 -45.48
C THR A 441 -12.13 1.81 -44.54
N GLY A 442 -12.96 2.29 -43.61
CA GLY A 442 -13.60 1.46 -42.57
C GLY A 442 -12.72 1.21 -41.33
N ALA A 443 -11.55 1.85 -41.25
CA ALA A 443 -10.61 1.77 -40.14
C ALA A 443 -10.30 3.15 -39.56
N GLU A 444 -11.27 4.08 -39.61
CA GLU A 444 -11.07 5.52 -39.40
C GLU A 444 -10.48 5.87 -38.02
N ASN A 445 -10.78 5.05 -37.01
CA ASN A 445 -10.31 5.16 -35.62
C ASN A 445 -9.26 4.10 -35.25
N ARG A 446 -8.71 3.38 -36.23
CA ARG A 446 -7.85 2.21 -35.98
C ARG A 446 -6.40 2.57 -36.21
N ILE A 447 -5.92 2.78 -37.44
CA ILE A 447 -4.48 2.96 -37.71
C ILE A 447 -4.19 4.14 -38.66
N ARG A 448 -3.00 4.72 -38.57
CA ARG A 448 -2.38 5.54 -39.62
C ARG A 448 -1.13 4.81 -40.06
N SER A 449 -1.04 4.41 -41.33
CA SER A 449 0.00 3.46 -41.78
C SER A 449 0.98 4.10 -42.75
N GLU A 450 2.27 3.80 -42.59
CA GLU A 450 3.35 4.26 -43.47
C GLU A 450 3.93 3.10 -44.29
N LEU A 451 3.60 1.84 -43.93
CA LEU A 451 4.04 0.65 -44.63
C LEU A 451 2.89 -0.33 -44.84
N LEU A 452 2.75 -0.80 -46.09
CA LEU A 452 1.80 -1.83 -46.49
C LEU A 452 2.53 -3.07 -47.00
N TYR A 453 2.19 -4.22 -46.44
CA TYR A 453 2.44 -5.52 -47.06
C TYR A 453 1.22 -5.97 -47.86
N GLN A 454 1.44 -6.36 -49.12
CA GLN A 454 0.44 -6.97 -49.98
C GLN A 454 1.12 -7.91 -50.99
N ASN A 455 0.72 -9.19 -51.02
CA ASN A 455 1.20 -10.19 -51.98
C ASN A 455 2.74 -10.24 -52.15
N GLY A 456 3.46 -10.37 -51.03
CA GLY A 456 4.93 -10.41 -51.00
C GLY A 456 5.64 -9.06 -51.23
N SER A 457 4.91 -8.00 -51.56
CA SER A 457 5.46 -6.67 -51.86
C SER A 457 5.25 -5.72 -50.70
N LEU A 458 6.22 -4.80 -50.51
CA LEU A 458 6.18 -3.78 -49.47
C LEU A 458 6.09 -2.40 -50.11
N TYR A 459 5.06 -1.64 -49.75
CA TYR A 459 4.79 -0.32 -50.30
C TYR A 459 4.83 0.72 -49.20
N SER A 460 5.49 1.85 -49.46
CA SER A 460 5.33 3.03 -48.62
C SER A 460 3.93 3.58 -48.79
N GLN A 461 3.35 4.02 -47.68
CA GLN A 461 2.09 4.73 -47.62
C GLN A 461 2.32 6.15 -47.08
N ASP A 462 1.36 7.04 -47.29
CA ASP A 462 1.43 8.45 -46.89
C ASP A 462 0.01 9.00 -46.70
N THR A 463 -0.14 10.18 -46.11
CA THR A 463 -1.43 10.81 -45.81
C THR A 463 -2.33 10.87 -47.05
N GLY A 464 -3.41 10.07 -47.03
CA GLY A 464 -4.38 9.97 -48.13
C GLY A 464 -3.90 9.21 -49.38
N VAL A 465 -2.74 8.53 -49.34
CA VAL A 465 -2.16 7.79 -50.47
C VAL A 465 -1.95 6.32 -50.13
N PHE A 466 -2.78 5.44 -50.69
CA PHE A 466 -2.78 3.98 -50.44
C PHE A 466 -1.48 3.28 -50.85
N ASN A 467 -0.83 3.74 -51.92
CA ASN A 467 0.43 3.19 -52.42
C ASN A 467 1.26 4.32 -53.01
N LEU A 468 2.21 4.83 -52.23
CA LEU A 468 3.11 5.90 -52.65
C LEU A 468 4.24 5.35 -53.54
N GLY A 469 4.66 4.10 -53.32
CA GLY A 469 5.65 3.41 -54.14
C GLY A 469 6.21 2.15 -53.49
N LEU A 470 6.73 1.23 -54.31
CA LEU A 470 7.39 0.00 -53.86
C LEU A 470 8.71 0.33 -53.14
N VAL A 471 8.85 -0.13 -51.90
CA VAL A 471 10.06 0.07 -51.07
C VAL A 471 10.84 -1.22 -50.81
N GLY A 472 10.21 -2.39 -51.02
CA GLY A 472 10.88 -3.68 -50.84
C GLY A 472 9.98 -4.87 -51.10
N SER A 473 10.43 -6.04 -50.64
CA SER A 473 9.68 -7.29 -50.69
C SER A 473 9.84 -8.05 -49.38
N ALA A 474 8.79 -8.73 -48.94
CA ALA A 474 8.83 -9.65 -47.81
C ALA A 474 9.01 -11.10 -48.30
N SER A 475 9.60 -11.96 -47.46
CA SER A 475 9.55 -13.41 -47.67
C SER A 475 8.29 -13.96 -47.01
N VAL A 476 7.59 -14.91 -47.65
CA VAL A 476 6.39 -15.52 -47.10
C VAL A 476 6.38 -17.03 -47.36
N ALA A 477 5.98 -17.81 -46.35
CA ALA A 477 5.78 -19.25 -46.44
C ALA A 477 4.55 -19.68 -45.63
N SER A 478 3.99 -20.85 -45.94
CA SER A 478 2.92 -21.45 -45.16
C SER A 478 3.06 -22.96 -45.11
N ASN A 479 2.44 -23.56 -44.10
CA ASN A 479 2.31 -25.01 -44.07
C ASN A 479 1.40 -25.51 -45.21
N LEU A 480 1.45 -26.80 -45.52
CA LEU A 480 0.70 -27.38 -46.65
C LEU A 480 -0.83 -27.18 -46.55
N ALA A 481 -1.36 -27.01 -45.35
CA ALA A 481 -2.79 -26.81 -45.10
C ALA A 481 -3.22 -25.32 -45.15
N GLN A 482 -2.27 -24.39 -45.27
CA GLN A 482 -2.49 -22.95 -45.17
C GLN A 482 -3.23 -22.56 -43.88
N THR A 483 -2.83 -23.15 -42.76
CA THR A 483 -3.33 -22.82 -41.42
C THR A 483 -2.31 -22.03 -40.60
N GLU A 484 -1.07 -21.97 -41.06
CA GLU A 484 0.03 -21.25 -40.43
C GLU A 484 0.85 -20.56 -41.53
N TRP A 485 1.07 -19.27 -41.37
CA TRP A 485 1.80 -18.41 -42.30
C TRP A 485 2.94 -17.71 -41.58
N GLU A 486 4.07 -17.57 -42.26
CA GLU A 486 5.24 -16.83 -41.79
C GLU A 486 5.58 -15.72 -42.78
N ILE A 487 5.78 -14.50 -42.30
CA ILE A 487 6.14 -13.34 -43.10
C ILE A 487 7.41 -12.71 -42.50
N ARG A 488 8.43 -12.49 -43.32
CA ARG A 488 9.66 -11.79 -42.94
C ARG A 488 9.81 -10.49 -43.72
N ILE A 489 9.84 -9.38 -42.99
CA ILE A 489 9.93 -8.02 -43.50
C ILE A 489 11.33 -7.47 -43.18
N PRO A 490 12.13 -7.03 -44.17
CA PRO A 490 13.41 -6.36 -43.92
C PRO A 490 13.22 -5.07 -43.13
N ARG A 491 14.09 -4.79 -42.16
CA ARG A 491 14.09 -3.54 -41.39
C ARG A 491 14.79 -2.39 -42.13
N ALA A 492 15.77 -2.72 -42.98
CA ALA A 492 16.53 -1.75 -43.79
C ALA A 492 15.74 -1.27 -45.02
N LEU A 493 14.57 -0.65 -44.79
CA LEU A 493 13.72 -0.03 -45.82
C LEU A 493 13.80 1.49 -45.72
N THR A 494 13.54 2.18 -46.82
CA THR A 494 13.60 3.66 -46.88
C THR A 494 12.39 4.18 -47.64
N HIS A 495 11.73 5.19 -47.07
CA HIS A 495 10.63 5.89 -47.74
C HIS A 495 11.11 6.62 -48.99
N PRO A 496 10.26 6.72 -50.04
CA PRO A 496 10.61 7.44 -51.26
C PRO A 496 10.75 8.94 -50.99
N ALA A 497 11.54 9.65 -51.81
CA ALA A 497 11.74 11.10 -51.70
C ALA A 497 10.43 11.93 -51.82
N THR A 498 9.36 11.32 -52.31
CA THR A 498 8.03 11.92 -52.45
C THR A 498 7.17 11.81 -51.20
N HIS A 499 7.60 11.09 -50.17
CA HIS A 499 6.88 11.00 -48.90
C HIS A 499 6.82 12.37 -48.23
N SER A 500 5.63 12.78 -47.82
CA SER A 500 5.36 14.12 -47.29
C SER A 500 6.13 14.41 -46.00
N ARG A 501 6.13 13.44 -45.07
CA ARG A 501 6.74 13.52 -43.73
C ARG A 501 8.15 12.94 -43.62
N TYR A 502 8.41 11.80 -44.26
CA TYR A 502 9.63 11.01 -44.08
C TYR A 502 10.48 10.85 -45.38
N PRO A 503 10.74 11.93 -46.16
CA PRO A 503 11.42 11.78 -47.44
C PRO A 503 12.85 11.24 -47.29
N ASN A 504 13.12 10.06 -47.85
CA ASN A 504 14.39 9.34 -47.76
C ASN A 504 14.81 8.94 -46.34
N GLN A 505 13.86 8.85 -45.39
CA GLN A 505 14.11 8.36 -44.04
C GLN A 505 13.87 6.84 -43.96
N PRO A 506 14.48 6.15 -42.97
CA PRO A 506 14.15 4.76 -42.67
C PRO A 506 12.65 4.58 -42.43
N VAL A 507 12.10 3.44 -42.85
CA VAL A 507 10.69 3.11 -42.59
C VAL A 507 10.49 2.74 -41.12
N PHE A 508 11.34 1.86 -40.59
CA PHE A 508 11.30 1.52 -39.17
C PHE A 508 12.21 2.45 -38.37
N GLY A 509 11.73 2.86 -37.19
CA GLY A 509 12.53 3.55 -36.19
C GLY A 509 13.66 2.68 -35.59
N PRO A 510 14.52 3.26 -34.73
CA PRO A 510 15.58 2.53 -34.04
C PRO A 510 15.04 1.39 -33.14
N ASP A 511 15.93 0.53 -32.64
CA ASP A 511 15.57 -0.45 -31.61
C ASP A 511 14.89 0.26 -30.42
N GLY A 512 13.77 -0.30 -29.95
CA GLY A 512 12.90 0.33 -28.98
C GLY A 512 11.75 1.15 -29.56
N SER A 513 11.68 1.38 -30.88
CA SER A 513 10.50 1.98 -31.52
C SER A 513 9.30 1.03 -31.51
N HIS A 514 8.12 1.61 -31.32
CA HIS A 514 6.83 0.93 -31.40
C HIS A 514 6.33 0.87 -32.84
N ILE A 515 5.59 -0.18 -33.19
CA ILE A 515 4.82 -0.30 -34.42
C ILE A 515 3.41 -0.79 -34.11
N LEU A 516 2.41 -0.35 -34.87
CA LEU A 516 1.04 -0.87 -34.82
C LEU A 516 0.75 -1.70 -36.07
N LEU A 517 0.00 -2.78 -35.92
CA LEU A 517 -0.37 -3.69 -36.99
C LEU A 517 -1.89 -3.72 -37.16
N LEU A 518 -2.36 -3.63 -38.40
CA LEU A 518 -3.74 -3.89 -38.78
C LEU A 518 -3.80 -4.87 -39.94
N LEU A 519 -4.50 -5.99 -39.74
CA LEU A 519 -4.69 -7.03 -40.74
C LEU A 519 -6.09 -6.90 -41.35
N THR A 520 -6.16 -6.96 -42.69
CA THR A 520 -7.42 -7.01 -43.42
C THR A 520 -7.41 -8.12 -44.45
N LEU A 521 -8.55 -8.79 -44.62
CA LEU A 521 -8.74 -9.84 -45.60
C LEU A 521 -10.03 -9.60 -46.39
N ASP A 522 -9.90 -9.38 -47.70
CA ASP A 522 -11.03 -9.33 -48.63
C ASP A 522 -11.45 -10.75 -49.01
N THR A 523 -12.65 -11.13 -48.55
CA THR A 523 -13.25 -12.45 -48.82
C THR A 523 -14.07 -12.48 -50.12
N GLY A 524 -14.14 -11.36 -50.86
CA GLY A 524 -14.94 -11.19 -52.06
C GLY A 524 -16.41 -10.84 -51.80
N SER A 525 -16.92 -10.98 -50.57
CA SER A 525 -18.25 -10.51 -50.12
C SER A 525 -18.20 -9.39 -49.08
N SER A 526 -17.08 -9.28 -48.36
CA SER A 526 -16.83 -8.26 -47.34
C SER A 526 -15.32 -8.19 -47.05
N THR A 527 -14.85 -7.02 -46.63
CA THR A 527 -13.53 -6.88 -46.00
C THR A 527 -13.67 -7.26 -44.53
N GLU A 528 -13.00 -8.33 -44.15
CA GLU A 528 -12.80 -8.68 -42.76
C GLU A 528 -11.67 -7.80 -42.22
N PHE A 529 -11.95 -7.10 -41.13
CA PHE A 529 -10.92 -6.54 -40.28
C PHE A 529 -10.73 -7.54 -39.17
N PHE A 530 -9.50 -7.98 -38.94
CA PHE A 530 -9.24 -8.82 -37.78
C PHE A 530 -9.14 -7.90 -36.56
N PRO A 531 -10.15 -7.88 -35.65
CA PRO A 531 -10.18 -6.89 -34.59
C PRO A 531 -9.59 -7.41 -33.27
N ILE A 532 -9.05 -6.49 -32.49
CA ILE A 532 -9.15 -6.54 -31.03
C ILE A 532 -10.57 -6.07 -30.69
N ILE A 533 -11.52 -6.99 -30.54
CA ILE A 533 -12.69 -6.72 -29.70
C ILE A 533 -12.36 -7.37 -28.36
N ASN A 534 -12.09 -6.54 -27.36
CA ASN A 534 -12.03 -7.00 -25.98
C ASN A 534 -13.40 -7.55 -25.54
N ALA A 535 -13.42 -8.35 -24.48
CA ALA A 535 -14.66 -8.79 -23.82
C ALA A 535 -15.54 -7.62 -23.31
N ASP A 536 -14.99 -6.41 -23.23
CA ASP A 536 -15.68 -5.16 -22.84
C ASP A 536 -16.24 -4.34 -24.02
N GLY A 537 -15.92 -4.72 -25.28
CA GLY A 537 -16.41 -4.05 -26.49
C GLY A 537 -15.57 -2.85 -26.99
N PHE A 538 -14.40 -2.57 -26.42
CA PHE A 538 -13.49 -1.53 -26.93
C PHE A 538 -12.52 -2.05 -28.01
N GLU A 539 -12.28 -1.27 -29.07
CA GLU A 539 -11.39 -1.59 -30.21
C GLU A 539 -9.99 -0.98 -30.02
N LYS A 540 -8.89 -1.77 -30.15
CA LYS A 540 -7.48 -1.27 -30.21
C LYS A 540 -6.69 -1.96 -31.35
N ASN A 541 -5.54 -1.41 -31.75
CA ASN A 541 -4.59 -2.03 -32.69
C ASN A 541 -3.67 -3.06 -32.01
N LEU A 542 -3.09 -3.97 -32.82
CA LEU A 542 -2.01 -4.87 -32.40
C LEU A 542 -0.69 -4.09 -32.31
N GLY A 543 -0.23 -3.79 -31.10
CA GLY A 543 1.10 -3.19 -30.86
C GLY A 543 2.22 -4.22 -30.88
N TYR A 544 3.40 -3.82 -31.36
CA TYR A 544 4.65 -4.57 -31.26
C TYR A 544 5.83 -3.60 -31.14
N ARG A 545 6.72 -3.81 -30.17
CA ARG A 545 7.93 -2.99 -30.02
C ARG A 545 9.18 -3.79 -30.45
N PHE A 546 10.14 -3.14 -31.10
CA PHE A 546 11.44 -3.77 -31.35
C PHE A 546 12.25 -3.86 -30.05
N GLU A 547 12.87 -5.01 -29.76
CA GLU A 547 13.68 -5.18 -28.54
C GLU A 547 14.85 -4.16 -28.49
N GLN A 548 15.07 -3.51 -27.34
CA GLN A 548 16.27 -2.67 -27.08
C GLN A 548 17.47 -3.52 -26.63
N ALA A 549 18.69 -3.02 -26.85
CA ALA A 549 19.90 -3.59 -26.23
C ALA A 549 19.82 -3.54 -24.68
N ALA A 550 20.57 -4.41 -23.99
CA ALA A 550 20.60 -4.53 -22.52
C ALA A 550 20.62 -3.18 -21.77
N GLY A 551 19.85 -3.07 -20.67
CA GLY A 551 19.62 -1.81 -19.93
C GLY A 551 18.31 -1.11 -20.28
N SER A 552 17.28 -1.88 -20.64
CA SER A 552 15.96 -1.38 -21.05
C SER A 552 15.04 -1.11 -19.85
N VAL A 553 13.92 -0.41 -20.09
CA VAL A 553 12.83 -0.19 -19.12
C VAL A 553 12.38 -1.50 -18.44
N PHE A 554 12.48 -2.63 -19.14
CA PHE A 554 12.13 -3.96 -18.61
C PHE A 554 13.10 -4.47 -17.54
N ASP A 555 14.40 -4.30 -17.77
CA ASP A 555 15.43 -4.68 -16.80
C ASP A 555 15.36 -3.72 -15.60
N GLU A 556 15.10 -2.43 -15.86
CA GLU A 556 14.96 -1.42 -14.81
C GLU A 556 13.79 -1.74 -13.85
N ASP A 557 12.68 -2.29 -14.35
CA ASP A 557 11.58 -2.73 -13.47
C ASP A 557 12.01 -3.87 -12.53
N PHE A 558 12.76 -4.86 -13.02
CA PHE A 558 13.34 -5.89 -12.16
C PHE A 558 14.40 -5.32 -11.20
N VAL A 559 15.22 -4.37 -11.65
CA VAL A 559 16.19 -3.67 -10.78
C VAL A 559 15.46 -2.97 -9.64
N GLU A 560 14.43 -2.20 -9.96
CA GLU A 560 13.72 -1.38 -8.97
C GLU A 560 12.84 -2.25 -8.06
N SER A 561 12.03 -3.15 -8.62
CA SER A 561 11.11 -4.00 -7.86
C SER A 561 11.82 -5.14 -7.12
N GLN A 562 12.61 -5.96 -7.82
CA GLN A 562 13.21 -7.18 -7.26
C GLN A 562 14.58 -6.92 -6.62
N GLN A 563 15.49 -6.22 -7.30
CA GLN A 563 16.87 -6.11 -6.82
C GLN A 563 17.04 -5.06 -5.72
N ILE A 564 16.38 -3.91 -5.82
CA ILE A 564 16.46 -2.83 -4.83
C ILE A 564 15.43 -3.05 -3.72
N GLN A 565 14.15 -3.21 -4.10
CA GLN A 565 13.10 -3.33 -3.09
C GLN A 565 12.93 -4.76 -2.56
N GLY A 566 13.37 -5.82 -3.25
CA GLY A 566 13.16 -7.19 -2.80
C GLY A 566 11.72 -7.69 -2.94
N TRP A 567 10.90 -7.04 -3.77
CA TRP A 567 9.51 -7.41 -4.03
C TRP A 567 9.42 -8.35 -5.22
N SER A 568 8.59 -9.39 -5.15
CA SER A 568 8.40 -10.28 -6.30
C SER A 568 7.71 -9.53 -7.43
N LEU A 569 8.27 -9.53 -8.63
CA LEU A 569 7.70 -8.87 -9.80
C LEU A 569 7.06 -9.91 -10.74
N TYR A 570 5.87 -9.61 -11.23
CA TYR A 570 5.32 -10.27 -12.42
C TYR A 570 4.96 -9.22 -13.46
N GLN A 571 5.36 -9.48 -14.71
CA GLN A 571 5.12 -8.58 -15.83
C GLN A 571 4.06 -9.17 -16.76
N THR A 572 3.03 -8.38 -17.07
CA THR A 572 1.87 -8.81 -17.85
C THR A 572 1.32 -7.72 -18.75
N ASP A 573 0.39 -8.07 -19.63
CA ASP A 573 -0.46 -7.09 -20.32
C ASP A 573 -1.56 -6.54 -19.38
N LYS A 574 -2.16 -5.42 -19.77
CA LYS A 574 -3.26 -4.78 -19.01
C LYS A 574 -4.53 -5.64 -18.85
N PHE A 575 -4.64 -6.73 -19.60
CA PHE A 575 -5.76 -7.65 -19.57
C PHE A 575 -5.49 -8.89 -18.70
N LEU A 576 -4.30 -8.96 -18.10
CA LEU A 576 -3.85 -10.10 -17.28
C LEU A 576 -3.98 -11.41 -18.07
N SER A 577 -3.58 -11.38 -19.35
CA SER A 577 -3.81 -12.45 -20.32
C SER A 577 -2.56 -13.16 -20.82
N LEU A 578 -1.37 -12.64 -20.47
CA LEU A 578 -0.11 -13.23 -20.93
C LEU A 578 0.07 -14.66 -20.44
N ALA A 579 0.71 -15.46 -21.30
CA ALA A 579 1.14 -16.80 -20.95
C ALA A 579 2.21 -16.78 -19.84
N PRO A 580 2.28 -17.85 -19.02
CA PRO A 580 3.31 -17.99 -18.00
C PRO A 580 4.72 -17.90 -18.58
N GLU A 581 5.65 -17.40 -17.79
CA GLU A 581 6.98 -16.95 -18.20
C GLU A 581 7.98 -16.96 -17.01
N PRO A 582 9.20 -17.50 -17.18
CA PRO A 582 10.13 -17.72 -16.06
C PRO A 582 11.08 -16.53 -15.76
N ARG A 583 10.83 -15.30 -16.23
CA ARG A 583 11.79 -14.19 -16.13
C ARG A 583 12.15 -13.80 -14.71
N ALA A 584 11.19 -13.75 -13.79
CA ALA A 584 11.50 -13.45 -12.39
C ALA A 584 12.56 -14.41 -11.82
N GLN A 585 12.42 -15.71 -12.13
CA GLN A 585 13.38 -16.74 -11.74
C GLN A 585 14.72 -16.59 -12.48
N LEU A 586 14.68 -16.35 -13.80
CA LEU A 586 15.90 -16.15 -14.61
C LEU A 586 16.67 -14.89 -14.16
N TRP A 587 15.95 -13.83 -13.78
CA TRP A 587 16.51 -12.59 -13.26
C TRP A 587 17.26 -12.86 -11.96
N ASN A 588 16.61 -13.49 -10.97
CA ASN A 588 17.25 -13.79 -9.69
C ASN A 588 18.42 -14.77 -9.84
N ALA A 589 18.31 -15.75 -10.74
CA ALA A 589 19.42 -16.66 -11.06
C ALA A 589 20.63 -15.91 -11.67
N GLY A 590 20.39 -14.86 -12.44
CA GLY A 590 21.41 -13.98 -13.02
C GLY A 590 21.94 -12.91 -12.06
N HIS A 591 21.18 -12.57 -11.02
CA HIS A 591 21.47 -11.50 -10.05
C HIS A 591 21.33 -12.03 -8.62
N PRO A 592 22.21 -12.95 -8.18
CA PRO A 592 22.19 -13.43 -6.80
C PRO A 592 22.50 -12.29 -5.84
N ASP A 593 21.81 -12.28 -4.71
CA ASP A 593 22.06 -11.29 -3.68
C ASP A 593 23.44 -11.51 -3.04
N THR A 594 24.21 -10.44 -3.00
CA THR A 594 25.57 -10.40 -2.45
C THR A 594 25.84 -9.10 -1.70
N ALA A 595 24.83 -8.22 -1.56
CA ALA A 595 24.96 -6.92 -0.94
C ALA A 595 24.29 -6.95 0.44
N ALA A 596 24.81 -6.18 1.39
CA ALA A 596 24.08 -5.92 2.62
C ALA A 596 22.98 -4.87 2.37
N PRO A 597 21.96 -4.79 3.24
CA PRO A 597 20.89 -3.82 3.11
C PRO A 597 21.38 -2.38 2.98
N ALA A 598 20.75 -1.62 2.08
CA ALA A 598 21.05 -0.23 1.83
C ALA A 598 20.09 0.69 2.59
N TRP A 599 20.64 1.55 3.44
CA TRP A 599 19.86 2.56 4.18
C TRP A 599 19.18 3.56 3.25
N SER A 600 17.98 3.98 3.64
CA SER A 600 17.16 4.96 2.93
C SER A 600 16.48 5.92 3.92
N THR A 601 15.40 6.60 3.51
CA THR A 601 14.70 7.57 4.36
C THR A 601 13.19 7.60 4.08
N THR A 602 12.40 7.64 5.14
CA THR A 602 10.93 7.84 5.05
C THR A 602 10.54 9.32 5.09
N ALA A 603 11.52 10.23 5.14
CA ALA A 603 11.34 11.68 5.26
C ALA A 603 10.75 12.37 4.03
N ASN A 604 10.88 11.77 2.84
CA ASN A 604 10.34 12.37 1.62
C ASN A 604 8.81 12.46 1.71
N SER A 605 8.27 13.63 1.39
CA SER A 605 6.86 13.83 1.10
C SER A 605 6.59 13.61 -0.40
N PHE A 606 5.62 14.29 -1.01
CA PHE A 606 5.31 14.16 -2.43
C PHE A 606 6.52 14.53 -3.31
N VAL A 607 6.93 13.62 -4.20
CA VAL A 607 8.06 13.81 -5.13
C VAL A 607 7.52 13.90 -6.58
N PRO A 608 7.44 15.11 -7.15
CA PRO A 608 6.92 15.29 -8.50
C PRO A 608 7.77 14.62 -9.58
N ARG A 609 7.14 14.34 -10.73
CA ARG A 609 7.83 13.89 -11.95
C ARG A 609 8.95 14.87 -12.32
N GLY A 610 10.14 14.35 -12.61
CA GLY A 610 11.33 15.14 -12.97
C GLY A 610 12.05 15.77 -11.79
N SER A 611 11.67 15.48 -10.53
CA SER A 611 12.43 15.94 -9.36
C SER A 611 13.89 15.46 -9.42
N THR A 612 14.80 16.34 -9.02
CA THR A 612 16.25 16.06 -8.88
C THR A 612 16.73 16.12 -7.43
N THR A 613 15.82 16.41 -6.50
CA THR A 613 16.12 16.59 -5.08
C THR A 613 15.25 15.65 -4.25
N THR A 614 15.91 14.81 -3.45
CA THR A 614 15.31 13.90 -2.47
C THR A 614 16.08 14.02 -1.16
N GLU A 615 15.43 13.71 -0.06
CA GLU A 615 16.10 13.63 1.24
C GLU A 615 17.22 12.58 1.20
N PRO A 616 18.39 12.85 1.81
CA PRO A 616 19.46 11.88 1.89
C PRO A 616 19.06 10.70 2.80
N PRO A 617 19.63 9.50 2.59
CA PRO A 617 19.43 8.37 3.48
C PRO A 617 19.74 8.71 4.95
N ARG A 618 18.86 8.27 5.86
CA ARG A 618 19.06 8.36 7.30
C ARG A 618 19.72 7.08 7.80
N VAL A 619 21.05 7.05 7.70
CA VAL A 619 21.87 5.85 7.94
C VAL A 619 21.97 5.54 9.43
N GLY A 620 21.60 4.32 9.82
CA GLY A 620 21.79 3.81 11.18
C GLY A 620 20.93 4.54 12.21
N ILE A 621 21.45 4.63 13.43
CA ILE A 621 20.79 5.24 14.58
C ILE A 621 20.51 6.74 14.35
N GLN A 622 19.29 7.19 14.65
CA GLN A 622 18.85 8.58 14.46
C GLN A 622 18.49 9.29 15.77
N ALA A 623 17.98 8.58 16.78
CA ALA A 623 17.70 9.16 18.10
C ALA A 623 17.77 8.12 19.23
N LEU A 624 17.97 8.62 20.46
CA LEU A 624 17.97 7.86 21.70
C LEU A 624 17.07 8.55 22.73
N ILE A 625 16.27 7.76 23.45
CA ILE A 625 15.39 8.23 24.53
C ILE A 625 15.70 7.40 25.78
N PRO A 626 16.41 7.96 26.79
CA PRO A 626 16.68 7.26 28.03
C PRO A 626 15.41 6.95 28.83
N GLY A 627 15.42 5.82 29.54
CA GLY A 627 14.40 5.43 30.51
C GLY A 627 15.03 4.73 31.72
N ASP A 628 14.19 4.13 32.58
CA ASP A 628 14.67 3.36 33.74
C ASP A 628 15.22 2.01 33.31
N GLY A 629 16.52 1.81 33.53
CA GLY A 629 17.25 0.61 33.16
C GLY A 629 17.15 0.29 31.66
N SER A 630 16.86 1.29 30.84
CA SER A 630 16.51 1.12 29.44
C SER A 630 16.80 2.35 28.59
N VAL A 631 16.92 2.15 27.28
CA VAL A 631 17.00 3.21 26.27
C VAL A 631 16.18 2.79 25.06
N THR A 632 15.28 3.65 24.61
CA THR A 632 14.58 3.50 23.32
C THR A 632 15.44 4.07 22.22
N VAL A 633 15.77 3.24 21.25
CA VAL A 633 16.59 3.55 20.08
C VAL A 633 15.68 3.75 18.89
N ARG A 634 15.88 4.82 18.11
CA ARG A 634 15.10 5.11 16.90
C ARG A 634 15.98 5.20 15.66
N TRP A 635 15.49 4.68 14.55
CA TRP A 635 16.18 4.68 13.24
C TRP A 635 15.17 4.67 12.09
N ASP A 636 15.65 4.95 10.88
CA ASP A 636 14.80 4.94 9.67
C ASP A 636 14.79 3.55 8.99
N THR A 637 14.52 3.47 7.69
CA THR A 637 14.38 2.20 6.96
C THR A 637 15.57 1.87 6.05
N ALA A 638 15.74 0.59 5.72
CA ALA A 638 16.68 0.09 4.72
C ALA A 638 15.96 -0.86 3.74
N SER A 639 16.47 -0.95 2.51
CA SER A 639 15.95 -1.82 1.45
C SER A 639 17.00 -2.86 1.05
N ASP A 640 16.54 -4.03 0.65
CA ASP A 640 17.39 -5.15 0.27
C ASP A 640 16.66 -6.11 -0.68
N GLN A 641 17.41 -6.84 -1.51
CA GLN A 641 16.88 -7.87 -2.42
C GLN A 641 16.27 -9.05 -1.63
N THR A 642 16.85 -9.39 -0.48
CA THR A 642 16.45 -10.51 0.37
C THR A 642 15.73 -10.04 1.62
N ARG A 643 14.40 -10.04 1.54
CA ARG A 643 13.52 -9.67 2.66
C ARG A 643 13.22 -10.80 3.65
N PRO A 644 12.78 -10.46 4.88
CA PRO A 644 12.61 -9.12 5.44
C PRO A 644 13.93 -8.50 5.91
N VAL A 645 14.02 -7.17 5.85
CA VAL A 645 15.09 -6.43 6.52
C VAL A 645 14.79 -6.38 8.03
N ARG A 646 15.76 -6.77 8.84
CA ARG A 646 15.73 -6.65 10.31
C ARG A 646 16.88 -5.79 10.77
N TYR A 647 16.94 -5.51 12.07
CA TYR A 647 17.97 -4.64 12.63
C TYR A 647 18.66 -5.30 13.82
N LYS A 648 19.95 -5.06 13.99
CA LYS A 648 20.68 -5.37 15.22
C LYS A 648 21.05 -4.07 15.91
N ILE A 649 20.79 -4.04 17.21
CA ILE A 649 21.16 -2.91 18.05
C ILE A 649 22.34 -3.35 18.90
N TYR A 650 23.47 -2.70 18.71
CA TYR A 650 24.68 -2.90 19.49
C TYR A 650 24.75 -1.83 20.57
N HIS A 651 25.15 -2.23 21.77
CA HIS A 651 25.39 -1.28 22.86
C HIS A 651 26.59 -1.69 23.71
N ALA A 652 27.30 -0.70 24.27
CA ALA A 652 28.41 -0.90 25.19
C ALA A 652 28.55 0.29 26.14
N PRO A 653 29.05 0.10 27.38
CA PRO A 653 29.34 1.22 28.27
C PRO A 653 30.34 2.19 27.63
N SER A 654 29.99 3.47 27.50
CA SER A 654 30.82 4.47 26.81
C SER A 654 32.18 4.68 27.46
N ALA A 655 32.26 4.52 28.78
CA ALA A 655 33.51 4.60 29.54
C ALA A 655 34.57 3.57 29.09
N SER A 656 34.16 2.53 28.35
CA SER A 656 35.08 1.55 27.77
C SER A 656 35.71 1.99 26.45
N SER A 657 35.30 3.12 25.88
CA SER A 657 35.73 3.65 24.57
C SER A 657 35.70 2.57 23.48
N PRO A 658 34.51 1.98 23.20
CA PRO A 658 34.41 0.84 22.31
C PRO A 658 34.77 1.20 20.86
N ASP A 659 35.51 0.32 20.18
CA ASP A 659 35.83 0.46 18.76
C ASP A 659 34.62 0.04 17.91
N THR A 660 34.10 0.96 17.09
CA THR A 660 32.93 0.73 16.24
C THR A 660 33.25 -0.01 14.94
N ALA A 661 34.54 -0.19 14.62
CA ALA A 661 34.96 -0.97 13.45
C ALA A 661 34.74 -2.47 13.63
N ASN A 662 34.61 -2.95 14.87
CA ASN A 662 34.39 -4.37 15.17
C ASN A 662 33.37 -4.56 16.31
N LEU A 663 32.09 -4.54 15.95
CA LEU A 663 30.97 -4.72 16.90
C LEU A 663 30.84 -6.15 17.43
N ALA A 664 31.59 -7.12 16.90
CA ALA A 664 31.62 -8.49 17.41
C ALA A 664 32.62 -8.67 18.57
N ALA A 665 33.48 -7.68 18.83
CA ALA A 665 34.44 -7.71 19.93
C ALA A 665 33.82 -7.14 21.22
N ALA A 666 34.21 -7.71 22.36
CA ALA A 666 33.91 -7.11 23.65
C ALA A 666 34.44 -5.65 23.69
N PRO A 667 33.71 -4.69 24.27
CA PRO A 667 32.59 -4.86 25.21
C PRO A 667 31.18 -4.79 24.60
N TRP A 668 31.06 -4.83 23.27
CA TRP A 668 29.76 -4.77 22.61
C TRP A 668 28.84 -5.92 23.00
N GLN A 669 27.59 -5.56 23.29
CA GLN A 669 26.45 -6.45 23.42
C GLN A 669 25.49 -6.20 22.25
N THR A 670 24.65 -7.19 21.92
CA THR A 670 23.70 -7.09 20.82
C THR A 670 22.34 -7.66 21.23
N THR A 671 21.27 -7.05 20.71
CA THR A 671 19.90 -7.58 20.80
C THR A 671 19.69 -8.83 19.95
N GLY A 672 20.63 -9.16 19.05
CA GLY A 672 20.34 -10.00 17.89
C GLY A 672 19.39 -9.29 16.91
N PRO A 673 18.96 -9.98 15.83
CA PRO A 673 18.01 -9.40 14.88
C PRO A 673 16.64 -9.12 15.52
N VAL A 674 16.16 -7.90 15.39
CA VAL A 674 14.84 -7.43 15.85
C VAL A 674 14.07 -6.77 14.71
N HIS A 675 12.74 -6.78 14.81
CA HIS A 675 11.86 -5.98 13.97
C HIS A 675 11.63 -4.63 14.66
N GLY A 676 11.63 -3.54 13.90
CA GLY A 676 11.26 -2.22 14.42
C GLY A 676 9.75 -2.11 14.62
N THR A 677 9.35 -1.27 15.58
CA THR A 677 7.95 -0.83 15.75
C THR A 677 7.82 0.64 15.38
N PRO A 678 6.65 1.12 14.89
CA PRO A 678 6.47 2.54 14.62
C PRO A 678 6.55 3.35 15.92
N PRO A 679 7.37 4.41 15.97
CA PRO A 679 7.27 5.40 17.03
C PRO A 679 5.90 6.08 17.07
N ALA A 680 5.49 6.55 18.25
CA ALA A 680 4.23 7.30 18.41
C ALA A 680 4.17 8.58 17.55
N ASN A 681 5.32 9.20 17.26
CA ASN A 681 5.41 10.36 16.38
C ASN A 681 5.53 10.00 14.88
N TYR A 682 5.48 8.72 14.51
CA TYR A 682 5.41 8.22 13.14
C TYR A 682 3.97 7.76 12.81
N ALA A 683 3.01 8.68 13.02
CA ALA A 683 1.59 8.49 12.77
C ALA A 683 0.96 9.85 12.41
N TRP A 684 -0.21 9.83 11.77
CA TRP A 684 -0.86 11.07 11.33
C TRP A 684 -1.46 11.85 12.52
N PRO A 685 -1.28 13.18 12.59
CA PRO A 685 -0.42 14.01 11.73
C PRO A 685 1.07 13.83 12.08
N VAL A 686 1.91 13.68 11.05
CA VAL A 686 3.34 13.38 11.18
C VAL A 686 4.22 14.58 10.76
N ASP A 687 5.30 14.82 11.50
CA ASP A 687 6.42 15.65 11.02
C ASP A 687 7.53 14.75 10.46
N LEU A 688 7.55 14.59 9.14
CA LEU A 688 8.51 13.73 8.46
C LEU A 688 9.97 14.20 8.61
N ALA A 689 10.23 15.45 9.00
CA ALA A 689 11.59 15.94 9.21
C ALA A 689 12.24 15.34 10.46
N THR A 690 11.45 14.98 11.46
CA THR A 690 11.91 14.49 12.77
C THR A 690 11.46 13.05 13.06
N ALA A 691 10.37 12.60 12.45
CA ALA A 691 9.89 11.23 12.59
C ALA A 691 10.73 10.23 11.78
N VAL A 692 10.92 9.03 12.34
CA VAL A 692 11.58 7.89 11.71
C VAL A 692 10.73 6.64 11.89
N ALA A 693 10.86 5.68 10.97
CA ALA A 693 9.89 4.58 10.86
C ALA A 693 9.98 3.51 11.95
N ASN A 694 11.11 3.43 12.68
CA ASN A 694 11.42 2.31 13.57
C ASN A 694 11.91 2.78 14.95
N GLU A 695 11.45 2.09 15.99
CA GLU A 695 12.04 2.10 17.34
C GLU A 695 12.13 0.72 17.98
N TYR A 696 12.97 0.62 19.01
CA TYR A 696 13.07 -0.53 19.90
C TYR A 696 13.71 -0.14 21.23
N THR A 697 13.21 -0.68 22.33
CA THR A 697 13.72 -0.42 23.68
C THR A 697 14.69 -1.50 24.14
N VAL A 698 15.96 -1.12 24.29
CA VAL A 698 16.97 -1.94 24.95
C VAL A 698 16.77 -1.83 26.46
N THR A 699 16.68 -2.96 27.16
CA THR A 699 16.42 -3.03 28.60
C THR A 699 17.56 -3.76 29.33
N GLY A 700 17.56 -3.70 30.67
CA GLY A 700 18.59 -4.33 31.49
C GLY A 700 19.91 -3.55 31.52
N LEU A 701 19.85 -2.26 31.22
CA LEU A 701 20.98 -1.34 31.31
C LEU A 701 21.10 -0.81 32.74
N ASP A 702 22.32 -0.49 33.16
CA ASP A 702 22.56 0.12 34.47
C ASP A 702 22.25 1.62 34.45
N ASN A 703 21.42 2.09 35.38
CA ASN A 703 21.15 3.51 35.55
C ASN A 703 22.41 4.29 35.97
N GLY A 704 22.57 5.50 35.45
CA GLY A 704 23.73 6.37 35.69
C GLY A 704 25.00 5.95 34.93
N VAL A 705 24.94 4.91 34.09
CA VAL A 705 26.03 4.50 33.20
C VAL A 705 25.73 4.96 31.78
N ALA A 706 26.61 5.75 31.17
CA ALA A 706 26.48 6.12 29.76
C ALA A 706 26.77 4.91 28.84
N TYR A 707 25.93 4.72 27.83
CA TYR A 707 26.07 3.67 26.81
C TYR A 707 26.14 4.28 25.41
N THR A 708 27.06 3.76 24.59
CA THR A 708 27.14 4.03 23.15
C THR A 708 26.32 3.00 22.40
N PHE A 709 25.53 3.41 21.40
CA PHE A 709 24.66 2.55 20.59
C PHE A 709 24.99 2.64 19.09
N VAL A 710 24.82 1.53 18.37
CA VAL A 710 24.87 1.43 16.90
C VAL A 710 23.68 0.61 16.42
N VAL A 711 23.05 0.99 15.31
CA VAL A 711 22.02 0.19 14.64
C VAL A 711 22.52 -0.24 13.27
N ARG A 712 22.44 -1.53 12.96
CA ARG A 712 22.74 -2.11 11.65
C ARG A 712 21.56 -2.87 11.07
N ALA A 713 21.26 -2.65 9.81
CA ALA A 713 20.34 -3.41 9.01
C ALA A 713 20.97 -4.75 8.60
N ILE A 714 20.15 -5.80 8.59
CA ILE A 714 20.51 -7.16 8.22
C ILE A 714 19.39 -7.77 7.39
N ASP A 715 19.75 -8.46 6.31
CA ASP A 715 18.79 -9.08 5.39
C ASP A 715 18.13 -10.36 5.97
N GLY A 716 17.24 -10.95 5.16
CA GLY A 716 16.60 -12.24 5.41
C GLY A 716 17.42 -13.45 4.93
N GLY A 717 18.63 -13.25 4.39
CA GLY A 717 19.41 -14.24 3.67
C GLY A 717 20.05 -15.32 4.55
N SER A 718 20.63 -16.33 3.90
CA SER A 718 21.36 -17.42 4.55
C SER A 718 22.66 -17.75 3.80
N PRO A 719 23.84 -17.32 4.30
CA PRO A 719 24.04 -16.50 5.49
C PRO A 719 23.49 -15.08 5.30
N ALA A 720 23.01 -14.47 6.39
CA ALA A 720 22.50 -13.11 6.34
C ALA A 720 23.63 -12.08 6.20
N LEU A 721 23.44 -11.06 5.38
CA LEU A 721 24.37 -9.94 5.19
C LEU A 721 23.93 -8.76 6.05
N GLU A 722 24.89 -8.21 6.79
CA GLU A 722 24.70 -7.08 7.70
C GLU A 722 25.50 -5.88 7.18
N ASP A 723 24.90 -4.70 7.24
CA ASP A 723 25.59 -3.47 6.82
C ASP A 723 26.77 -3.12 7.74
N ASP A 724 27.65 -2.24 7.29
CA ASP A 724 28.90 -1.91 7.98
C ASP A 724 28.96 -0.47 8.52
N ASN A 725 27.82 0.23 8.62
CA ASN A 725 27.80 1.59 9.16
C ASN A 725 28.36 1.65 10.59
N THR A 726 28.87 2.84 10.93
CA THR A 726 29.52 3.12 12.21
C THR A 726 28.87 4.31 12.94
N VAL A 727 27.63 4.64 12.61
CA VAL A 727 26.93 5.78 13.23
C VAL A 727 26.62 5.44 14.68
N THR A 728 27.03 6.33 15.60
CA THR A 728 26.82 6.15 17.05
C THR A 728 26.10 7.33 17.67
N LEU A 729 25.25 7.03 18.65
CA LEU A 729 24.77 7.99 19.64
C LEU A 729 25.01 7.44 21.05
N GLU A 730 24.98 8.33 22.05
CA GLU A 730 25.17 7.99 23.47
C GLU A 730 23.96 8.40 24.30
N ALA A 731 23.60 7.57 25.28
CA ALA A 731 22.55 7.85 26.25
C ALA A 731 22.88 7.24 27.63
N THR A 732 22.40 7.87 28.70
CA THR A 732 22.52 7.37 30.08
C THR A 732 21.13 7.01 30.61
N PRO A 733 20.80 5.73 30.84
CA PRO A 733 19.56 5.34 31.52
C PRO A 733 19.51 5.94 32.93
N LEU A 734 18.33 6.30 33.41
CA LEU A 734 18.14 6.97 34.69
C LEU A 734 16.91 6.40 35.41
N ALA A 735 17.02 6.19 36.73
CA ALA A 735 15.98 5.56 37.53
C ALA A 735 14.67 6.37 37.49
N CYS A 736 13.54 5.73 37.25
CA CYS A 736 12.26 6.41 37.04
C CYS A 736 11.13 5.75 37.81
N SER A 737 11.11 5.94 39.13
CA SER A 737 9.90 5.66 39.92
C SER A 737 9.91 6.44 41.23
N GLY A 738 8.94 7.34 41.38
CA GLY A 738 8.61 7.96 42.66
C GLY A 738 7.31 7.40 43.24
N SER A 739 7.31 7.11 44.54
CA SER A 739 6.09 6.90 45.32
C SER A 739 6.40 7.26 46.78
N THR A 740 6.38 8.57 47.06
CA THR A 740 6.79 9.10 48.36
C THR A 740 5.64 9.81 49.03
N ARG A 741 5.23 9.29 50.19
CA ARG A 741 4.21 9.93 51.01
C ARG A 741 4.82 10.98 51.94
N ALA A 742 4.39 12.23 51.82
CA ALA A 742 4.78 13.32 52.71
C ALA A 742 3.76 14.47 52.66
N THR A 743 3.60 15.17 53.79
CA THR A 743 2.88 16.46 53.87
C THR A 743 3.92 17.56 54.05
N LEU A 744 4.02 18.45 53.06
CA LEU A 744 5.05 19.48 52.99
C LEU A 744 4.44 20.88 53.12
N THR A 745 5.24 21.83 53.63
CA THR A 745 4.85 23.23 53.72
C THR A 745 5.48 23.99 52.55
N ILE A 746 4.67 24.74 51.79
CA ILE A 746 5.17 25.57 50.69
C ILE A 746 5.55 26.94 51.24
N ASP A 747 6.80 27.10 51.64
CA ASP A 747 7.35 28.32 52.26
C ASP A 747 8.78 28.69 51.79
N GLY A 748 9.40 27.86 50.96
CA GLY A 748 10.75 28.06 50.43
C GLY A 748 11.87 27.51 51.34
N ASP A 749 11.53 26.85 52.44
CA ASP A 749 12.45 26.06 53.26
C ASP A 749 12.38 24.57 52.87
N PHE A 750 13.31 24.15 52.02
CA PHE A 750 13.32 22.79 51.46
C PHE A 750 13.79 21.69 52.42
N THR A 751 13.92 21.97 53.72
CA THR A 751 14.44 21.00 54.71
C THR A 751 13.44 19.91 55.10
N ASP A 752 12.16 20.09 54.80
CA ASP A 752 11.09 19.12 55.02
C ASP A 752 10.97 18.05 53.91
N TRP A 753 11.62 18.26 52.76
CA TRP A 753 11.64 17.31 51.64
C TRP A 753 12.41 16.02 51.99
N PRO A 754 11.77 14.84 51.96
CA PRO A 754 12.45 13.58 52.20
C PRO A 754 13.34 13.21 51.01
N ALA A 755 14.50 12.59 51.28
CA ALA A 755 15.41 12.15 50.23
C ALA A 755 14.76 11.18 49.22
N ALA A 756 13.79 10.38 49.66
CA ALA A 756 13.02 9.46 48.81
C ALA A 756 12.10 10.17 47.80
N ALA A 757 11.83 11.47 47.96
CA ALA A 757 11.04 12.23 47.00
C ALA A 757 11.84 12.61 45.74
N LEU A 758 13.17 12.46 45.72
CA LEU A 758 13.97 12.70 44.51
C LEU A 758 13.65 11.65 43.45
N VAL A 759 13.07 12.08 42.32
CA VAL A 759 12.65 11.16 41.24
C VAL A 759 13.49 11.32 39.97
N TRP A 760 14.25 12.41 39.86
CA TRP A 760 15.04 12.75 38.69
C TRP A 760 16.19 13.67 39.07
N SER A 761 17.33 13.53 38.42
CA SER A 761 18.48 14.43 38.54
C SER A 761 19.27 14.49 37.25
N ASP A 762 19.97 15.59 37.05
CA ASP A 762 20.63 15.93 35.79
C ASP A 762 22.01 16.57 36.00
N PRO A 763 22.98 16.34 35.08
CA PRO A 763 24.30 16.99 35.11
C PRO A 763 24.24 18.52 34.96
N GLU A 764 25.39 19.19 35.09
CA GLU A 764 25.50 20.65 34.98
C GLU A 764 26.01 21.03 33.58
N ASN A 765 25.44 22.08 32.96
CA ASN A 765 25.83 22.69 31.67
C ASN A 765 25.45 21.92 30.38
N ASP A 766 24.33 21.22 30.36
CA ASP A 766 23.71 20.57 29.19
C ASP A 766 22.46 21.30 28.65
N HIS A 767 22.07 22.40 29.29
CA HIS A 767 20.84 23.17 29.04
C HIS A 767 20.69 23.94 27.73
N GLY A 768 21.46 23.61 26.69
CA GLY A 768 21.30 24.20 25.35
C GLY A 768 21.15 25.73 25.33
N ALA A 769 20.03 26.22 24.78
CA ALA A 769 19.63 27.64 24.81
C ALA A 769 18.51 27.93 25.84
N ALA A 770 18.21 26.96 26.72
CA ALA A 770 17.13 27.03 27.69
C ALA A 770 17.39 28.12 28.76
N PRO A 771 16.33 28.72 29.32
CA PRO A 771 16.48 29.65 30.43
C PRO A 771 16.88 28.96 31.75
N SER A 772 16.58 27.68 31.91
CA SER A 772 16.86 26.90 33.12
C SER A 772 17.73 25.70 32.78
N ASP A 773 18.74 25.46 33.61
CA ASP A 773 19.59 24.28 33.63
C ASP A 773 19.05 23.36 34.72
N LEU A 774 18.21 22.41 34.35
CA LEU A 774 17.51 21.56 35.30
C LEU A 774 18.53 20.72 36.07
N LYS A 775 18.33 20.54 37.37
CA LYS A 775 19.25 19.77 38.23
C LYS A 775 18.58 18.57 38.84
N ALA A 776 17.34 18.73 39.29
CA ALA A 776 16.57 17.63 39.84
C ALA A 776 15.09 17.96 39.98
N VAL A 777 14.28 16.90 40.01
CA VAL A 777 12.83 16.93 40.23
C VAL A 777 12.54 16.05 41.43
N TRP A 778 11.77 16.59 42.37
CA TRP A 778 11.25 15.85 43.51
C TRP A 778 9.74 15.83 43.47
N ILE A 779 9.17 14.68 43.82
CA ILE A 779 7.72 14.47 43.85
C ILE A 779 7.36 13.73 45.14
N ALA A 780 6.37 14.25 45.86
CA ALA A 780 5.74 13.59 46.98
C ALA A 780 4.23 13.83 46.96
N ASN A 781 3.45 13.04 47.68
CA ASN A 781 2.02 13.32 47.84
C ASN A 781 1.53 13.00 49.26
N ASP A 782 0.42 13.61 49.66
CA ASP A 782 -0.42 13.12 50.74
C ASP A 782 -1.84 12.85 50.22
N ASP A 783 -2.83 12.80 51.12
CA ASP A 783 -4.22 12.50 50.76
C ASP A 783 -4.86 13.62 49.94
N ASP A 784 -4.41 14.86 50.13
CA ASP A 784 -5.06 16.05 49.58
C ASP A 784 -4.23 16.71 48.46
N TYR A 785 -2.90 16.62 48.54
CA TYR A 785 -1.98 17.36 47.69
C TYR A 785 -0.92 16.48 47.03
N LEU A 786 -0.56 16.87 45.81
CA LEU A 786 0.68 16.53 45.13
C LEU A 786 1.67 17.67 45.37
N TYR A 787 2.88 17.33 45.77
CA TYR A 787 3.97 18.26 46.01
C TYR A 787 5.06 18.06 44.96
N LEU A 788 5.57 19.16 44.44
CA LEU A 788 6.67 19.17 43.48
C LEU A 788 7.76 20.09 43.97
N ARG A 789 9.01 19.71 43.76
CA ARG A 789 10.15 20.62 43.85
C ARG A 789 11.00 20.47 42.61
N ILE A 790 11.50 21.59 42.11
CA ILE A 790 12.46 21.66 41.02
C ILE A 790 13.69 22.41 41.52
N ASP A 791 14.87 21.83 41.31
CA ASP A 791 16.14 22.50 41.49
C ASP A 791 16.79 22.67 40.12
N THR A 792 17.59 23.73 40.00
CA THR A 792 18.36 24.05 38.81
C THR A 792 19.80 24.38 39.16
N TRP A 793 20.71 24.18 38.22
CA TRP A 793 22.12 24.55 38.38
C TRP A 793 22.32 26.06 38.27
N ASN A 794 21.58 26.72 37.38
CA ASN A 794 21.64 28.16 37.18
C ASN A 794 20.55 28.91 37.97
N ALA A 795 20.88 30.11 38.44
CA ALA A 795 19.91 30.98 39.12
C ALA A 795 19.09 31.77 38.10
N HIS A 796 17.77 31.61 38.11
CA HIS A 796 16.83 32.29 37.20
C HIS A 796 15.45 32.40 37.88
N ASP A 797 14.42 32.93 37.22
CA ASP A 797 13.04 32.93 37.74
C ASP A 797 12.22 31.81 37.08
N PHE A 798 11.96 30.72 37.81
CA PHE A 798 11.23 29.57 37.27
C PHE A 798 9.76 29.90 36.96
N HIS A 799 9.22 31.00 37.50
CA HIS A 799 7.86 31.46 37.21
C HIS A 799 7.67 31.98 35.77
N ALA A 800 8.77 32.31 35.07
CA ALA A 800 8.71 32.81 33.70
C ALA A 800 8.14 31.76 32.72
N HIS A 801 7.44 32.24 31.67
CA HIS A 801 6.70 31.43 30.67
C HIS A 801 7.54 30.45 29.82
N GLY A 802 8.84 30.33 30.08
CA GLY A 802 9.75 29.38 29.42
C GLY A 802 9.87 28.03 30.12
N ASN A 803 9.29 27.84 31.31
CA ASN A 803 9.33 26.57 32.05
C ASN A 803 7.95 25.95 32.12
N ASN A 804 7.81 24.70 31.66
CA ASN A 804 6.53 24.00 31.63
C ASN A 804 6.64 22.61 32.24
N LEU A 805 5.62 22.22 32.99
CA LEU A 805 5.43 20.87 33.51
C LEU A 805 4.17 20.28 32.88
N TYR A 806 4.35 19.23 32.09
CA TYR A 806 3.28 18.53 31.37
C TYR A 806 2.96 17.21 32.08
N PHE A 807 1.72 17.05 32.53
CA PHE A 807 1.25 15.87 33.23
C PHE A 807 0.31 15.07 32.34
N ASP A 808 0.59 13.78 32.23
CA ASP A 808 -0.24 12.75 31.62
C ASP A 808 -0.83 11.92 32.76
N THR A 809 -2.12 12.14 33.01
CA THR A 809 -2.83 11.79 34.24
C THR A 809 -3.83 10.66 34.07
N ASP A 810 -4.17 10.33 32.82
CA ASP A 810 -5.00 9.18 32.47
C ASP A 810 -4.17 7.93 32.13
N LEU A 811 -2.85 8.07 31.97
CA LEU A 811 -1.92 6.99 31.65
C LEU A 811 -2.29 6.21 30.38
N ALA A 812 -2.98 6.84 29.43
CA ALA A 812 -3.28 6.24 28.13
C ALA A 812 -1.97 5.91 27.37
N PRO A 813 -1.87 4.79 26.63
CA PRO A 813 -0.66 4.49 25.86
C PRO A 813 -0.18 5.69 25.02
N SER A 814 1.12 5.98 25.03
CA SER A 814 1.71 7.13 24.32
C SER A 814 1.31 7.09 22.85
N GLY A 815 0.67 8.15 22.35
CA GLY A 815 0.15 8.23 20.98
C GLY A 815 -1.33 7.85 20.81
N ALA A 816 -2.00 7.32 21.86
CA ALA A 816 -3.40 6.87 21.80
C ALA A 816 -4.33 7.63 22.78
N GLY A 817 -4.05 8.90 23.09
CA GLY A 817 -4.82 9.72 24.03
C GLY A 817 -5.15 11.11 23.48
N ALA A 818 -6.22 11.73 23.99
CA ALA A 818 -6.70 13.04 23.55
C ALA A 818 -5.86 14.22 24.09
N GLY A 819 -4.91 13.99 25.01
CA GLY A 819 -4.08 15.02 25.63
C GLY A 819 -3.08 15.71 24.69
N PHE A 820 -2.60 16.90 25.09
CA PHE A 820 -1.65 17.71 24.32
C PHE A 820 -0.28 17.02 24.21
N ASP A 821 0.30 17.03 23.02
CA ASP A 821 1.64 16.51 22.77
C ASP A 821 2.66 17.65 22.70
N PRO A 822 3.54 17.80 23.72
CA PRO A 822 4.57 18.82 23.71
C PRO A 822 5.43 18.73 22.44
N TRP A 823 5.33 19.77 21.61
CA TRP A 823 6.04 19.89 20.33
C TRP A 823 5.77 18.79 19.30
N GLY A 824 4.73 17.97 19.47
CA GLY A 824 4.47 16.82 18.59
C GLY A 824 5.51 15.71 18.72
N ALA A 825 6.20 15.63 19.86
CA ALA A 825 7.32 14.73 20.09
C ALA A 825 6.89 13.27 20.33
N GLY A 826 5.61 13.04 20.65
CA GLY A 826 5.07 11.74 20.99
C GLY A 826 5.61 11.19 22.32
N LEU A 827 6.11 12.06 23.22
CA LEU A 827 6.74 11.64 24.47
C LEU A 827 5.71 11.33 25.58
N LEU A 828 4.65 12.13 25.69
CA LEU A 828 3.46 11.90 26.52
C LEU A 828 2.24 12.59 25.89
N ARG A 829 1.03 12.29 26.39
CA ARG A 829 -0.18 13.07 26.06
C ARG A 829 -0.62 13.75 27.34
N SER A 830 -0.49 15.08 27.41
CA SER A 830 -0.71 15.85 28.62
C SER A 830 -2.16 16.27 28.78
N GLU A 831 -2.77 16.00 29.93
CA GLU A 831 -4.08 16.53 30.29
C GLU A 831 -3.97 17.77 31.17
N LEU A 832 -2.85 17.98 31.85
CA LEU A 832 -2.62 19.10 32.75
C LEU A 832 -1.27 19.76 32.46
N LEU A 833 -1.30 21.06 32.21
CA LEU A 833 -0.13 21.93 32.11
C LEU A 833 0.01 22.74 33.40
N MET A 834 1.23 22.83 33.93
CA MET A 834 1.62 23.86 34.89
C MET A 834 2.64 24.79 34.25
N GLN A 835 2.38 26.09 34.35
CA GLN A 835 3.30 27.16 33.97
C GLN A 835 3.33 28.22 35.08
N GLY A 836 4.50 28.41 35.69
CA GLY A 836 4.62 29.21 36.91
C GLY A 836 3.77 28.64 38.05
N ASP A 837 2.74 29.37 38.47
CA ASP A 837 1.76 28.94 39.48
C ASP A 837 0.36 28.65 38.89
N ALA A 838 0.20 28.73 37.57
CA ALA A 838 -1.07 28.51 36.90
C ALA A 838 -1.19 27.08 36.38
N LEU A 839 -2.34 26.46 36.66
CA LEU A 839 -2.75 25.17 36.09
C LEU A 839 -3.71 25.38 34.94
N HIS A 840 -3.46 24.69 33.84
CA HIS A 840 -4.27 24.73 32.64
C HIS A 840 -4.63 23.33 32.18
N SER A 841 -5.83 23.17 31.66
CA SER A 841 -6.24 21.93 31.01
C SER A 841 -5.49 21.77 29.69
N GLN A 842 -5.24 20.53 29.29
CA GLN A 842 -4.75 20.14 27.98
C GLN A 842 -5.46 18.88 27.44
N LYS A 843 -6.55 18.49 28.12
CA LYS A 843 -7.33 17.28 27.88
C LYS A 843 -7.83 17.10 26.44
N SER A 844 -8.08 18.19 25.70
CA SER A 844 -8.58 18.12 24.33
C SER A 844 -7.48 18.17 23.26
N GLY A 845 -6.23 18.16 23.69
CA GLY A 845 -5.09 18.05 22.77
C GLY A 845 -4.53 19.39 22.36
N ALA A 846 -5.07 20.50 22.86
CA ALA A 846 -4.58 21.84 22.57
C ALA A 846 -3.76 22.43 23.72
N PHE A 847 -2.85 23.35 23.36
CA PHE A 847 -2.01 24.02 24.34
C PHE A 847 -2.86 24.99 25.16
N ASN A 848 -2.95 24.74 26.47
CA ASN A 848 -3.69 25.59 27.40
C ASN A 848 -5.19 25.70 27.02
N ASP A 849 -5.91 24.59 27.15
CA ASP A 849 -7.36 24.43 26.91
C ASP A 849 -8.25 25.15 27.94
N GLY A 850 -7.68 26.00 28.79
CA GLY A 850 -8.39 26.79 29.77
C GLY A 850 -7.82 26.66 31.17
N PHE A 851 -7.92 27.77 31.90
CA PHE A 851 -7.45 27.89 33.28
C PHE A 851 -8.24 26.97 34.23
N ILE A 852 -7.51 26.24 35.08
CA ILE A 852 -8.06 25.39 36.14
C ILE A 852 -7.99 26.11 37.49
N ALA A 853 -6.78 26.45 37.92
CA ALA A 853 -6.52 27.04 39.23
C ALA A 853 -5.12 27.68 39.30
N THR A 854 -4.92 28.50 40.33
CA THR A 854 -3.59 28.93 40.77
C THR A 854 -3.18 28.12 41.99
N VAL A 855 -1.95 27.65 42.02
CA VAL A 855 -1.37 26.84 43.10
C VAL A 855 -0.40 27.63 43.97
N GLY A 856 -0.08 27.11 45.15
CA GLY A 856 0.98 27.69 45.97
C GLY A 856 2.35 27.37 45.37
N ILE A 857 3.22 28.37 45.27
CA ILE A 857 4.63 28.25 44.89
C ILE A 857 5.50 29.02 45.89
N ALA A 858 6.67 28.48 46.23
CA ALA A 858 7.70 29.21 46.97
C ALA A 858 9.11 28.84 46.46
N PRO A 859 10.04 29.80 46.37
CA PRO A 859 9.82 31.24 46.48
C PRO A 859 9.10 31.79 45.22
N TYR A 860 8.26 32.81 45.39
CA TYR A 860 7.39 33.33 44.31
C TYR A 860 8.06 34.43 43.47
N ALA A 861 8.13 34.26 42.14
CA ALA A 861 8.59 35.27 41.18
C ALA A 861 9.93 35.94 41.55
N VAL A 862 10.93 35.12 41.87
CA VAL A 862 12.27 35.55 42.25
C VAL A 862 13.33 34.73 41.53
N THR A 863 14.52 35.32 41.39
CA THR A 863 15.71 34.59 40.99
C THR A 863 16.16 33.65 42.12
N ALA A 864 16.07 32.34 41.90
CA ALA A 864 16.47 31.29 42.84
C ALA A 864 17.07 30.10 42.08
N THR A 865 17.41 29.01 42.79
CA THR A 865 17.88 27.73 42.21
C THR A 865 17.01 26.54 42.63
N SER A 866 15.95 26.81 43.39
CA SER A 866 15.03 25.82 43.93
C SER A 866 13.65 26.44 44.10
N TRP A 867 12.61 25.67 43.76
CA TRP A 867 11.21 26.04 43.90
C TRP A 867 10.37 24.83 44.31
N GLU A 868 9.28 25.08 45.01
CA GLU A 868 8.32 24.07 45.42
C GLU A 868 6.87 24.51 45.19
N TRP A 869 6.02 23.54 44.90
CA TRP A 869 4.59 23.70 44.61
C TRP A 869 3.73 22.71 45.38
N ARG A 870 2.48 23.09 45.63
CA ARG A 870 1.41 22.16 46.02
C ARG A 870 0.23 22.22 45.07
N ILE A 871 -0.15 21.08 44.51
CA ILE A 871 -1.27 20.90 43.58
C ILE A 871 -2.37 20.12 44.31
N PRO A 872 -3.59 20.64 44.44
CA PRO A 872 -4.69 19.86 44.99
C PRO A 872 -5.00 18.66 44.10
N ARG A 873 -5.20 17.48 44.69
CA ARG A 873 -5.49 16.25 43.93
C ARG A 873 -6.94 16.15 43.45
N ASN A 874 -7.84 16.95 44.03
CA ASN A 874 -9.27 16.97 43.71
C ASN A 874 -9.67 18.00 42.64
N ILE A 875 -8.71 18.50 41.85
CA ILE A 875 -8.98 19.45 40.75
C ILE A 875 -9.72 18.78 39.59
N THR A 876 -10.50 19.58 38.86
CA THR A 876 -11.30 19.15 37.71
C THR A 876 -11.04 20.01 36.49
N HIS A 877 -11.10 19.41 35.31
CA HIS A 877 -11.03 20.14 34.04
C HIS A 877 -12.20 21.12 33.89
N PRO A 878 -12.04 22.21 33.11
CA PRO A 878 -13.14 23.13 32.79
C PRO A 878 -14.27 22.42 32.06
N ALA A 879 -15.51 22.85 32.31
CA ALA A 879 -16.69 22.27 31.64
C ALA A 879 -16.66 22.42 30.10
N ALA A 880 -16.01 23.46 29.60
CA ALA A 880 -15.87 23.74 28.16
C ALA A 880 -15.10 22.65 27.39
N VAL A 881 -14.29 21.85 28.08
CA VAL A 881 -13.48 20.76 27.52
C VAL A 881 -13.94 19.39 28.04
N GLY A 882 -15.23 19.30 28.41
CA GLY A 882 -15.88 18.07 28.88
C GLY A 882 -15.80 17.81 30.38
N GLY A 883 -15.10 18.64 31.17
CA GLY A 883 -15.03 18.52 32.63
C GLY A 883 -14.38 17.22 33.14
N GLY A 884 -14.68 16.85 34.39
CA GLY A 884 -14.19 15.63 35.05
C GLY A 884 -12.91 15.85 35.89
N PRO A 885 -12.53 14.86 36.73
CA PRO A 885 -11.31 14.93 37.53
C PRO A 885 -10.07 14.90 36.64
N VAL A 886 -9.00 15.61 37.06
CA VAL A 886 -7.72 15.59 36.36
C VAL A 886 -6.99 14.28 36.65
N PHE A 887 -6.74 13.97 37.92
CA PHE A 887 -6.12 12.71 38.30
C PHE A 887 -7.17 11.60 38.33
N THR A 888 -7.18 10.75 37.30
CA THR A 888 -8.17 9.67 37.12
C THR A 888 -7.60 8.28 37.44
N THR A 889 -6.28 8.16 37.55
CA THR A 889 -5.57 6.90 37.83
C THR A 889 -4.81 6.95 39.15
N GLY A 890 -4.14 5.85 39.50
CA GLY A 890 -3.28 5.77 40.69
C GLY A 890 -1.95 6.52 40.57
N GLY A 891 -1.71 7.26 39.50
CA GLY A 891 -0.44 7.95 39.26
C GLY A 891 -0.52 8.94 38.09
N PHE A 892 0.64 9.34 37.59
CA PHE A 892 0.79 10.16 36.40
C PHE A 892 2.19 10.01 35.80
N ARG A 893 2.33 10.42 34.55
CA ARG A 893 3.60 10.69 33.88
C ARG A 893 3.84 12.21 33.86
N LEU A 894 5.08 12.64 34.01
CA LEU A 894 5.47 14.05 34.04
C LEU A 894 6.65 14.29 33.10
N LEU A 895 6.55 15.33 32.28
CA LEU A 895 7.65 15.91 31.52
C LEU A 895 7.90 17.33 32.03
N VAL A 896 9.11 17.59 32.53
CA VAL A 896 9.56 18.92 32.93
C VAL A 896 10.41 19.50 31.81
N THR A 897 10.18 20.76 31.46
CA THR A 897 10.83 21.39 30.33
C THR A 897 11.24 22.81 30.64
N SER A 898 12.33 23.24 30.00
CA SER A 898 12.75 24.63 29.93
C SER A 898 13.14 24.97 28.49
N GLY A 899 12.52 26.00 27.92
CA GLY A 899 12.75 26.40 26.53
C GLY A 899 11.56 26.08 25.62
N GLY A 900 11.84 25.98 24.32
CA GLY A 900 10.83 25.92 23.26
C GLY A 900 10.95 24.71 22.34
N SER A 901 11.86 23.77 22.61
CA SER A 901 12.09 22.58 21.78
C SER A 901 12.69 21.41 22.56
N LEU A 902 12.72 20.21 21.95
CA LEU A 902 13.41 19.03 22.51
C LEU A 902 14.94 19.15 22.52
N ALA A 903 15.51 20.13 21.82
CA ALA A 903 16.94 20.41 21.84
C ALA A 903 17.34 21.36 22.98
N ASP A 904 16.34 21.90 23.69
CA ASP A 904 16.54 22.64 24.94
C ASP A 904 16.54 21.67 26.12
N GLU A 905 16.37 22.19 27.33
CA GLU A 905 16.53 21.44 28.57
C GLU A 905 15.22 20.73 28.97
N THR A 906 15.28 19.41 29.18
CA THR A 906 14.09 18.60 29.50
C THR A 906 14.41 17.42 30.41
N SER A 907 13.51 17.09 31.33
CA SER A 907 13.53 15.78 31.97
C SER A 907 13.17 14.68 30.98
N TYR A 908 13.55 13.42 31.24
CA TYR A 908 12.82 12.31 30.62
C TYR A 908 11.42 12.17 31.23
N ILE A 909 10.62 11.25 30.69
CA ILE A 909 9.27 10.98 31.19
C ILE A 909 9.34 10.36 32.58
N LEU A 910 8.92 11.13 33.59
CA LEU A 910 8.91 10.74 34.98
C LEU A 910 7.62 9.99 35.30
N ASN A 911 7.72 8.74 35.77
CA ASN A 911 6.57 7.97 36.25
C ASN A 911 6.43 8.14 37.76
N TYR A 912 5.24 8.56 38.20
CA TYR A 912 4.91 8.70 39.61
C TYR A 912 3.65 7.94 39.95
N THR A 913 3.72 7.08 40.97
CA THR A 913 2.54 6.42 41.55
C THR A 913 2.21 7.08 42.87
N PHE A 914 0.97 7.53 43.04
CA PHE A 914 0.52 8.11 44.31
C PHE A 914 0.79 7.11 45.43
N ALA A 915 1.54 7.55 46.43
CA ALA A 915 1.81 6.74 47.60
C ALA A 915 0.52 6.53 48.40
N ASP A 916 0.23 5.27 48.71
CA ASP A 916 -0.93 4.86 49.50
C ASP A 916 -0.82 5.38 50.96
N PRO A 917 -1.95 5.59 51.66
CA PRO A 917 -2.01 6.04 53.05
C PRO A 917 -1.18 5.26 54.08
#